data_AF-A0AA85B5I9-F1
#
_entry.id   AF-A0AA85B5I9-F1
#
_cell.length_a   1.000
_cell.length_b   1.000
_cell.length_c   1.000
_cell.angle_alpha   90.00
_cell.angle_beta   90.00
_cell.angle_gamma   90.00
#
_symmetry.space_group_name_H-M   'P 1'
#
loop_
_entity.id
_entity.type
_entity.pdbx_description
1 polymer ?
#
loop_
_entity_poly.entity_id
_entity_poly.type
_entity_poly.pdbx_seq_one_letter_code
_entity_poly.pdbx_strand_id
1 'polypeptide(L)'
;MLKSVATPYYPIQDNEKPRLLYTSANFLGPELIRKSNFFQLVAEDGIQLIDCGDVTPVELSETEDPQRFGMKWSRSFSLTTLKIAERVEGLMKQSTKHNTESNESKSTPLVIVGGDHSMATGTILGHAKAKPDLCVLWIDAHGDINTPLNSASGNIHGMPLSFLVKELQDQIPWLDDFEGIKPCLNASNIAYIGLRDLDAYETYDIRKHGIAYFTMLDVDRMGIEAVIKEALQAVNPRLEKAIHLSFDIDALDPLVAPSTGTAVPGGLTLREGLRICEEVSATGKLSIVELAELNPLLGSKEDVVKTQSSAVQILRACLGHCRSGHLPFNVRNLTDQEKTFLSVKLIDINTHNVYKKYERSFSGHENLIFNIDYANFSIEKQKNVNVNSKRHLGSIDTKLFDIQGFILKKKFNMNNLILFPFETDNPYEDDRILAQMSYVPVQVLEARKNGRILMKRIYYPSISTNSFPDLSHCPVYECSVSHTIQQADLVVFENDAELSSLKKQKNQSWLIYHLESPRHFSFPTFKNLINFTATYTVDSTIVTPYYKYVPFSDMVPKDLNHSIEFDKDFSNGKTKMIAWFVSNCNGGGPRMNYAKELMKYIKVDIYGACGDLICDKYNSKCFESLKNDYKFYLSFENSICQDYITEKFFLNALKNTVVPIVMGASKSEYVRSAPSNSFIHVDDFNSVKQLADYLYYLDNNKTAYNEYFKWHNHGTVDFNTFTDCRLCMLAHEIDNLERPYWYEDVNQWRENSCENRKFPII
;
A
#
# COMPACT_ATOMS: atom_id res chain seq x y z
N MET A 1 -9.43 40.29 26.18
CA MET A 1 -9.03 41.33 25.19
C MET A 1 -7.99 40.73 24.28
N LEU A 2 -8.36 40.48 23.03
CA LEU A 2 -7.47 40.00 21.96
C LEU A 2 -6.42 41.08 21.64
N LYS A 3 -5.15 40.70 21.57
CA LYS A 3 -4.14 41.38 20.76
C LYS A 3 -3.37 40.33 19.97
N SER A 4 -3.85 40.05 18.76
CA SER A 4 -2.98 39.62 17.69
C SER A 4 -2.07 40.80 17.34
N VAL A 5 -0.76 40.58 17.40
CA VAL A 5 0.19 41.46 16.73
C VAL A 5 0.76 40.62 15.60
N ALA A 6 0.15 40.77 14.43
CA ALA A 6 0.76 40.35 13.18
C ALA A 6 1.95 41.26 12.93
N THR A 7 3.17 40.73 12.97
CA THR A 7 4.35 41.39 12.40
C THR A 7 4.46 41.03 10.92
N PRO A 8 4.76 42.01 10.05
CA PRO A 8 4.71 41.82 8.60
C PRO A 8 5.93 41.05 8.08
N TYR A 9 5.62 40.27 7.05
CA TYR A 9 6.52 39.57 6.13
C TYR A 9 7.68 40.47 5.66
N TYR A 10 8.92 40.03 5.86
CA TYR A 10 10.07 40.51 5.09
C TYR A 10 10.41 39.46 4.03
N PRO A 11 10.41 39.80 2.73
CA PRO A 11 10.90 38.89 1.70
C PRO A 11 12.41 38.74 1.88
N ILE A 12 12.87 37.53 2.17
CA ILE A 12 14.31 37.23 2.24
C ILE A 12 14.88 37.42 0.83
N GLN A 13 15.81 38.37 0.73
CA GLN A 13 16.59 38.65 -0.46
C GLN A 13 17.50 37.44 -0.79
N ASP A 14 17.64 37.21 -2.09
CA ASP A 14 18.22 36.03 -2.76
C ASP A 14 19.74 35.85 -2.60
N ASN A 15 20.37 36.39 -1.57
CA ASN A 15 21.83 36.40 -1.41
C ASN A 15 22.24 35.95 0.00
N GLU A 16 22.20 34.65 0.23
CA GLU A 16 23.05 33.84 1.14
C GLU A 16 22.35 32.49 1.38
N LYS A 17 22.36 31.63 0.36
CA LYS A 17 22.01 30.21 0.55
C LYS A 17 23.22 29.53 1.21
N PRO A 18 23.08 28.86 2.36
CA PRO A 18 24.07 27.88 2.80
C PRO A 18 24.26 26.87 1.67
N ARG A 19 25.51 26.61 1.28
CA ARG A 19 25.85 25.55 0.33
C ARG A 19 25.41 24.21 0.94
N LEU A 20 24.31 23.66 0.43
CA LEU A 20 23.80 22.35 0.79
C LEU A 20 24.77 21.26 0.29
N LEU A 21 25.66 20.82 1.16
CA LEU A 21 26.41 19.56 1.04
C LEU A 21 25.69 18.47 1.84
N TYR A 22 24.44 18.18 1.49
CA TYR A 22 23.73 17.00 1.96
C TYR A 22 22.97 16.37 0.80
N THR A 23 23.26 15.10 0.52
CA THR A 23 22.46 14.28 -0.39
C THR A 23 21.13 13.84 0.22
N SER A 24 20.80 14.26 1.46
CA SER A 24 19.55 13.96 2.14
C SER A 24 18.91 15.26 2.65
N ALA A 25 17.69 15.58 2.20
CA ALA A 25 16.99 16.81 2.56
C ALA A 25 16.17 16.66 3.85
N ASN A 26 16.61 15.75 4.72
CA ASN A 26 15.95 15.38 5.96
C ASN A 26 15.86 16.56 6.95
N PHE A 27 16.72 17.57 6.82
CA PHE A 27 16.65 18.80 7.61
C PHE A 27 15.31 19.55 7.46
N LEU A 28 14.52 19.24 6.42
CA LEU A 28 13.18 19.79 6.21
C LEU A 28 12.07 19.01 6.95
N GLY A 29 12.37 17.84 7.54
CA GLY A 29 11.44 17.00 8.29
C GLY A 29 10.72 17.75 9.44
N PRO A 30 11.42 18.51 10.31
CA PRO A 30 10.78 19.27 11.38
C PRO A 30 9.78 20.30 10.84
N GLU A 31 10.17 21.01 9.79
CA GLU A 31 9.32 22.01 9.14
C GLU A 31 8.10 21.37 8.45
N LEU A 32 8.25 20.17 7.88
CA LEU A 32 7.13 19.40 7.32
C LEU A 32 6.07 19.12 8.39
N ILE A 33 6.47 18.73 9.59
CA ILE A 33 5.52 18.46 10.69
C ILE A 33 4.95 19.75 11.26
N ARG A 34 5.74 20.81 11.43
CA ARG A 34 5.23 22.13 11.88
C ARG A 34 4.19 22.71 10.93
N LYS A 35 4.36 22.54 9.62
CA LYS A 35 3.41 23.00 8.59
C LYS A 35 2.12 22.16 8.50
N SER A 36 2.09 20.99 9.13
CA SER A 36 0.89 20.17 9.19
C SER A 36 -0.12 20.72 10.22
N ASN A 37 -1.26 20.04 10.38
CA ASN A 37 -2.22 20.33 11.44
C ASN A 37 -1.87 19.64 12.78
N PHE A 38 -0.67 19.07 12.96
CA PHE A 38 -0.29 18.34 14.18
C PHE A 38 -0.52 19.14 15.48
N PHE A 39 0.01 20.37 15.57
CA PHE A 39 -0.16 21.21 16.76
C PHE A 39 -1.63 21.51 17.07
N GLN A 40 -2.43 21.71 16.04
CA GLN A 40 -3.88 21.93 16.18
C GLN A 40 -4.56 20.66 16.72
N LEU A 41 -4.29 19.50 16.10
CA LEU A 41 -4.90 18.23 16.49
C LEU A 41 -4.55 17.83 17.93
N VAL A 42 -3.31 18.06 18.36
CA VAL A 42 -2.87 17.80 19.74
C VAL A 42 -3.59 18.73 20.73
N ALA A 43 -3.79 19.99 20.37
CA ALA A 43 -4.57 20.92 21.19
C ALA A 43 -6.07 20.53 21.26
N GLU A 44 -6.63 20.00 20.17
CA GLU A 44 -8.00 19.47 20.12
C GLU A 44 -8.18 18.22 20.99
N ASP A 45 -7.12 17.41 21.17
CA ASP A 45 -7.06 16.31 22.13
C ASP A 45 -6.81 16.79 23.58
N GLY A 46 -6.80 18.10 23.82
CA GLY A 46 -6.64 18.72 25.14
C GLY A 46 -5.22 18.68 25.70
N ILE A 47 -4.23 18.47 24.85
CA ILE A 47 -2.82 18.42 25.24
C ILE A 47 -2.17 19.76 24.90
N GLN A 48 -1.50 20.36 25.89
CA GLN A 48 -0.71 21.56 25.66
C GLN A 48 0.67 21.17 25.11
N LEU A 49 0.91 21.46 23.83
CA LEU A 49 2.20 21.25 23.18
C LEU A 49 3.03 22.54 23.19
N ILE A 50 4.28 22.45 23.66
CA ILE A 50 5.22 23.58 23.73
C ILE A 50 6.33 23.37 22.70
N ASP A 51 6.38 24.19 21.66
CA ASP A 51 7.48 24.16 20.69
C ASP A 51 8.77 24.69 21.35
N CYS A 52 9.79 23.82 21.38
CA CYS A 52 11.07 24.08 22.02
C CYS A 52 12.15 24.56 21.03
N GLY A 53 11.76 24.83 19.77
CA GLY A 53 12.65 25.23 18.68
C GLY A 53 13.49 24.09 18.13
N ASP A 54 14.42 24.43 17.23
CA ASP A 54 15.32 23.47 16.58
C ASP A 54 16.71 23.48 17.21
N VAL A 55 17.36 22.31 17.21
CA VAL A 55 18.80 22.20 17.46
C VAL A 55 19.52 22.41 16.13
N THR A 56 20.36 23.45 16.03
CA THR A 56 21.19 23.65 14.84
C THR A 56 22.31 22.59 14.82
N PRO A 57 22.35 21.68 13.83
CA PRO A 57 23.44 20.71 13.70
C PRO A 57 24.77 21.42 13.42
N VAL A 58 25.87 20.73 13.70
CA VAL A 58 27.21 21.19 13.31
C VAL A 58 27.54 20.54 11.97
N GLU A 59 27.68 21.37 10.94
CA GLU A 59 27.97 20.95 9.57
C GLU A 59 29.32 21.53 9.16
N LEU A 60 30.36 20.69 9.15
CA LEU A 60 31.71 21.09 8.77
C LEU A 60 31.92 20.96 7.26
N SER A 61 32.93 21.65 6.73
CA SER A 61 33.33 21.45 5.33
C SER A 61 34.01 20.09 5.12
N GLU A 62 34.04 19.58 3.88
CA GLU A 62 34.75 18.33 3.53
C GLU A 62 36.22 18.34 3.97
N THR A 63 36.86 19.51 3.98
CA THR A 63 38.24 19.68 4.43
C THR A 63 38.40 19.57 5.94
N GLU A 64 37.37 19.94 6.70
CA GLU A 64 37.37 19.91 8.17
C GLU A 64 36.88 18.57 8.73
N ASP A 65 36.14 17.80 7.94
CA ASP A 65 35.55 16.52 8.31
C ASP A 65 35.76 15.43 7.23
N PRO A 66 37.03 15.05 6.98
CA PRO A 66 37.33 13.95 6.07
C PRO A 66 36.85 12.61 6.64
N GLN A 67 36.73 11.61 5.77
CA GLN A 67 36.33 10.27 6.16
C GLN A 67 37.33 9.66 7.18
N ARG A 68 36.82 9.11 8.29
CA ARG A 68 37.63 8.43 9.33
C ARG A 68 37.04 7.06 9.62
N PHE A 69 37.87 6.02 9.52
CA PHE A 69 37.43 4.62 9.71
C PHE A 69 36.20 4.25 8.87
N GLY A 70 36.12 4.75 7.64
CA GLY A 70 34.97 4.52 6.75
C GLY A 70 33.76 5.44 7.01
N MET A 71 33.68 6.13 8.14
CA MET A 71 32.58 7.04 8.46
C MET A 71 32.70 8.36 7.70
N LYS A 72 31.62 8.76 7.02
CA LYS A 72 31.47 10.08 6.41
C LYS A 72 30.94 11.06 7.45
N TRP A 73 31.48 12.27 7.52
CA TRP A 73 30.99 13.33 8.41
C TRP A 73 31.06 13.01 9.92
N SER A 74 32.05 12.19 10.30
CA SER A 74 32.23 11.70 11.67
C SER A 74 32.40 12.81 12.72
N ARG A 75 33.05 13.92 12.38
CA ARG A 75 33.29 15.03 13.32
C ARG A 75 32.04 15.91 13.46
N SER A 76 31.34 16.16 12.36
CA SER A 76 30.04 16.83 12.35
C SER A 76 29.04 16.05 13.21
N PHE A 77 29.05 14.72 13.09
CA PHE A 77 28.26 13.82 13.91
C PHE A 77 28.60 13.89 15.41
N SER A 78 29.88 13.81 15.78
CA SER A 78 30.26 13.80 17.20
C SER A 78 29.89 15.11 17.91
N LEU A 79 30.16 16.25 17.25
CA LEU A 79 29.81 17.58 17.75
C LEU A 79 28.29 17.78 17.83
N THR A 80 27.55 17.35 16.81
CA THR A 80 26.09 17.41 16.79
C THR A 80 25.48 16.53 17.87
N THR A 81 25.99 15.32 18.06
CA THR A 81 25.56 14.37 19.11
C THR A 81 25.63 15.00 20.49
N LEU A 82 26.75 15.64 20.84
CA LEU A 82 26.91 16.28 22.14
C LEU A 82 25.98 17.47 22.34
N LYS A 83 25.74 18.26 21.28
CA LYS A 83 24.81 19.40 21.30
C LYS A 83 23.36 18.96 21.48
N ILE A 84 22.94 17.91 20.78
CA ILE A 84 21.62 17.30 20.94
C ILE A 84 21.49 16.75 22.37
N ALA A 85 22.49 16.01 22.86
CA ALA A 85 22.46 15.41 24.19
C ALA A 85 22.33 16.47 25.30
N GLU A 86 23.05 17.59 25.20
CA GLU A 86 22.92 18.71 26.14
C GLU A 86 21.50 19.31 26.12
N ARG A 87 20.93 19.55 24.94
CA ARG A 87 19.59 20.13 24.80
C ARG A 87 18.52 19.19 25.37
N VAL A 88 18.57 17.91 25.02
CA VAL A 88 17.62 16.89 25.47
C VAL A 88 17.72 16.70 26.98
N GLU A 89 18.93 16.57 27.54
CA GLU A 89 19.15 16.49 28.98
C GLU A 89 18.50 17.69 29.71
N GLY A 90 18.70 18.90 29.19
CA GLY A 90 18.11 20.12 29.74
C GLY A 90 16.57 20.10 29.75
N LEU A 91 15.95 19.71 28.63
CA LEU A 91 14.49 19.60 28.51
C LEU A 91 13.91 18.53 29.46
N MET A 92 14.55 17.36 29.54
CA MET A 92 14.09 16.27 30.40
C MET A 92 14.20 16.62 31.90
N LYS A 93 15.25 17.33 32.30
CA LYS A 93 15.41 17.85 33.67
C LYS A 93 14.38 18.93 34.00
N GLN A 94 14.08 19.83 33.07
CA GLN A 94 13.03 20.85 33.24
C GLN A 94 11.65 20.22 33.41
N SER A 95 11.30 19.23 32.57
CA SER A 95 10.07 18.45 32.66
C SER A 95 9.93 17.79 34.04
N THR A 96 11.00 17.15 34.52
CA THR A 96 11.01 16.49 35.84
C THR A 96 10.77 17.49 36.98
N LYS A 97 11.45 18.66 36.92
CA LYS A 97 11.31 19.71 37.94
C LYS A 97 9.90 20.31 37.96
N HIS A 98 9.33 20.62 36.80
CA HIS A 98 7.98 21.16 36.69
C HIS A 98 6.95 20.21 37.35
N ASN A 99 7.01 18.91 37.04
CA ASN A 99 6.09 17.91 37.60
C ASN A 99 6.21 17.78 39.13
N THR A 100 7.42 17.89 39.67
CA THR A 100 7.63 17.89 41.14
C THR A 100 7.08 19.15 41.81
N GLU A 101 7.13 20.31 41.15
CA GLU A 101 6.65 21.59 41.69
C GLU A 101 5.12 21.75 41.52
N SER A 102 4.54 21.21 40.44
CA SER A 102 3.10 21.26 40.15
C SER A 102 2.28 20.18 40.87
N ASN A 103 2.91 19.25 41.60
CA ASN A 103 2.27 18.05 42.17
C ASN A 103 1.53 17.20 41.12
N GLU A 104 1.92 17.32 39.84
CA GLU A 104 1.36 16.51 38.76
C GLU A 104 2.05 15.15 38.70
N SER A 105 1.27 14.08 38.79
CA SER A 105 1.78 12.70 38.73
C SER A 105 2.10 12.20 37.31
N LYS A 106 1.93 13.05 36.29
CA LYS A 106 2.03 12.67 34.87
C LYS A 106 3.35 13.13 34.27
N SER A 107 4.04 12.25 33.55
CA SER A 107 5.23 12.64 32.79
C SER A 107 4.85 13.55 31.63
N THR A 108 5.73 14.49 31.28
CA THR A 108 5.62 15.30 30.05
C THR A 108 6.52 14.66 28.99
N PRO A 109 5.96 13.97 27.98
CA PRO A 109 6.74 13.37 26.91
C PRO A 109 7.45 14.45 26.08
N LEU A 110 8.68 14.20 25.67
CA LEU A 110 9.36 15.01 24.66
C LEU A 110 9.12 14.39 23.28
N VAL A 111 8.59 15.19 22.35
CA VAL A 111 8.44 14.82 20.94
C VAL A 111 9.59 15.44 20.15
N ILE A 112 10.36 14.62 19.47
CA ILE A 112 11.46 15.04 18.60
C ILE A 112 11.08 14.67 17.17
N VAL A 113 11.18 15.64 16.25
CA VAL A 113 11.05 15.39 14.82
C VAL A 113 12.42 15.61 14.21
N GLY A 114 12.90 14.59 13.51
CA GLY A 114 14.29 14.49 13.11
C GLY A 114 14.64 15.05 11.75
N GLY A 115 15.95 15.09 11.53
CA GLY A 115 16.59 14.79 10.26
C GLY A 115 16.80 13.27 10.11
N ASP A 116 17.93 12.84 9.55
CA ASP A 116 18.28 11.41 9.48
C ASP A 116 18.49 10.77 10.87
N HIS A 117 18.49 9.44 10.93
CA HIS A 117 18.45 8.67 12.17
C HIS A 117 19.75 8.76 13.01
N SER A 118 20.80 9.41 12.50
CA SER A 118 22.04 9.63 13.28
C SER A 118 21.79 10.43 14.58
N MET A 119 20.74 11.26 14.62
CA MET A 119 20.37 12.06 15.78
C MET A 119 20.13 11.22 17.05
N ALA A 120 19.73 9.95 16.89
CA ALA A 120 19.37 9.05 17.99
C ALA A 120 20.51 8.87 18.99
N THR A 121 21.77 8.93 18.53
CA THR A 121 22.93 8.91 19.42
C THR A 121 22.86 10.04 20.45
N GLY A 122 22.54 11.25 19.99
CA GLY A 122 22.44 12.43 20.84
C GLY A 122 21.18 12.42 21.71
N THR A 123 20.03 12.07 21.14
CA THR A 123 18.75 12.09 21.87
C THR A 123 18.72 11.04 22.98
N ILE A 124 19.17 9.81 22.70
CA ILE A 124 19.25 8.75 23.71
C ILE A 124 20.30 9.08 24.76
N LEU A 125 21.48 9.59 24.37
CA LEU A 125 22.52 9.98 25.33
C LEU A 125 22.04 11.06 26.29
N GLY A 126 21.37 12.11 25.78
CA GLY A 126 20.77 13.16 26.60
C GLY A 126 19.65 12.65 27.50
N HIS A 127 18.79 11.77 26.97
CA HIS A 127 17.72 11.12 27.74
C HIS A 127 18.29 10.26 28.87
N ALA A 128 19.31 9.45 28.60
CA ALA A 128 19.93 8.56 29.58
C ALA A 128 20.61 9.32 30.72
N LYS A 129 21.15 10.53 30.45
CA LYS A 129 21.67 11.39 31.53
C LYS A 129 20.58 11.85 32.50
N ALA A 130 19.34 12.04 32.03
CA ALA A 130 18.20 12.39 32.88
C ALA A 130 17.50 11.15 33.48
N LYS A 131 17.46 10.04 32.73
CA LYS A 131 16.81 8.78 33.10
C LYS A 131 17.71 7.58 32.73
N PRO A 132 18.69 7.21 33.58
CA PRO A 132 19.71 6.20 33.24
C PRO A 132 19.17 4.79 32.99
N ASP A 133 18.03 4.45 33.60
CA ASP A 133 17.42 3.11 33.50
C ASP A 133 16.39 3.00 32.37
N LEU A 134 16.42 3.90 31.38
CA LEU A 134 15.48 3.86 30.25
C LEU A 134 15.61 2.55 29.44
N CYS A 135 14.54 2.20 28.73
CA CYS A 135 14.57 1.21 27.66
C CYS A 135 14.27 1.86 26.32
N VAL A 136 14.76 1.25 25.24
CA VAL A 136 14.58 1.71 23.86
C VAL A 136 13.70 0.72 23.11
N LEU A 137 12.65 1.24 22.48
CA LEU A 137 11.93 0.55 21.41
C LEU A 137 12.34 1.20 20.10
N TRP A 138 12.92 0.41 19.21
CA TRP A 138 13.43 0.86 17.91
C TRP A 138 12.54 0.31 16.80
N ILE A 139 11.77 1.19 16.16
CA ILE A 139 10.78 0.81 15.13
C ILE A 139 11.36 1.21 13.78
N ASP A 140 11.82 0.23 13.01
CA ASP A 140 12.70 0.47 11.85
C ASP A 140 12.71 -0.72 10.89
N ALA A 141 12.99 -0.47 9.61
CA ALA A 141 13.31 -1.52 8.65
C ALA A 141 14.74 -2.07 8.83
N HIS A 142 15.66 -1.24 9.36
CA HIS A 142 17.10 -1.46 9.47
C HIS A 142 17.54 -1.64 10.93
N GLY A 143 18.76 -2.15 11.11
CA GLY A 143 19.33 -2.37 12.43
C GLY A 143 19.93 -1.12 13.07
N ASP A 144 20.41 -0.18 12.26
CA ASP A 144 21.08 1.05 12.69
C ASP A 144 22.16 0.85 13.77
N ILE A 145 22.81 -0.31 13.70
CA ILE A 145 23.76 -0.80 14.70
C ILE A 145 25.08 -1.26 14.07
N ASN A 146 25.31 -0.94 12.80
CA ASN A 146 26.62 -1.16 12.19
C ASN A 146 27.71 -0.47 13.02
N THR A 147 28.77 -1.20 13.34
CA THR A 147 29.99 -0.59 13.86
C THR A 147 30.75 0.09 12.70
N PRO A 148 31.55 1.14 12.97
CA PRO A 148 32.18 1.93 11.91
C PRO A 148 32.95 1.13 10.86
N LEU A 149 33.68 0.08 11.29
CA LEU A 149 34.50 -0.76 10.39
C LEU A 149 33.69 -1.79 9.58
N ASN A 150 32.46 -2.09 10.01
CA ASN A 150 31.59 -3.07 9.35
C ASN A 150 30.58 -2.41 8.40
N SER A 151 30.37 -1.09 8.51
CA SER A 151 29.50 -0.36 7.59
C SER A 151 30.10 -0.30 6.18
N ALA A 152 29.38 -0.86 5.20
CA ALA A 152 29.75 -0.76 3.79
C ALA A 152 29.49 0.63 3.19
N SER A 153 28.49 1.35 3.71
CA SER A 153 28.06 2.65 3.18
C SER A 153 28.88 3.81 3.72
N GLY A 154 29.38 3.70 4.96
CA GLY A 154 30.00 4.79 5.70
C GLY A 154 29.01 5.87 6.15
N ASN A 155 27.71 5.67 5.94
CA ASN A 155 26.68 6.63 6.34
C ASN A 155 26.34 6.44 7.82
N ILE A 156 26.38 7.53 8.59
CA ILE A 156 26.30 7.45 10.06
C ILE A 156 24.90 7.11 10.57
N HIS A 157 23.84 7.42 9.81
CA HIS A 157 22.48 7.06 10.21
C HIS A 157 22.25 5.56 10.40
N GLY A 158 23.07 4.69 9.77
CA GLY A 158 23.05 3.24 10.00
C GLY A 158 23.96 2.74 11.13
N MET A 159 24.57 3.64 11.90
CA MET A 159 25.50 3.33 13.00
C MET A 159 25.09 3.82 14.42
N PRO A 160 24.00 4.59 14.66
CA PRO A 160 23.84 5.35 15.89
C PRO A 160 23.81 4.47 17.16
N LEU A 161 23.19 3.29 17.10
CA LEU A 161 23.10 2.40 18.26
C LEU A 161 24.46 1.80 18.65
N SER A 162 25.36 1.59 17.68
CA SER A 162 26.68 1.00 17.95
C SER A 162 27.49 1.82 18.97
N PHE A 163 27.37 3.16 18.92
CA PHE A 163 28.03 4.08 19.84
C PHE A 163 27.43 4.06 21.25
N LEU A 164 26.19 3.58 21.40
CA LEU A 164 25.45 3.61 22.66
C LEU A 164 25.48 2.28 23.43
N VAL A 165 25.63 1.16 22.73
CA VAL A 165 25.60 -0.19 23.31
C VAL A 165 26.95 -0.52 23.95
N LYS A 166 26.92 -0.80 25.26
CA LYS A 166 28.13 -1.09 26.05
C LYS A 166 28.85 -2.36 25.60
N GLU A 167 28.10 -3.35 25.12
CA GLU A 167 28.64 -4.63 24.69
C GLU A 167 29.36 -4.57 23.34
N LEU A 168 29.26 -3.46 22.60
CA LEU A 168 29.91 -3.26 21.29
C LEU A 168 31.16 -2.37 21.35
N GLN A 169 31.55 -1.90 22.53
CA GLN A 169 32.60 -0.87 22.66
C GLN A 169 33.99 -1.32 22.25
N ASP A 170 34.26 -2.62 22.23
CA ASP A 170 35.49 -3.19 21.67
C ASP A 170 35.55 -3.11 20.13
N GLN A 171 34.41 -2.89 19.47
CA GLN A 171 34.27 -2.73 18.03
C GLN A 171 34.25 -1.27 17.56
N ILE A 172 34.21 -0.30 18.48
CA ILE A 172 34.19 1.13 18.16
C ILE A 172 35.62 1.67 18.12
N PRO A 173 36.11 2.16 16.95
CA PRO A 173 37.43 2.78 16.87
C PRO A 173 37.53 4.01 17.77
N TRP A 174 38.62 4.13 18.51
CA TRP A 174 38.85 5.30 19.35
C TRP A 174 39.12 6.56 18.50
N LEU A 175 38.37 7.62 18.79
CA LEU A 175 38.53 8.97 18.25
C LEU A 175 38.42 9.95 19.42
N ASP A 176 39.26 10.98 19.43
CA ASP A 176 39.34 11.97 20.50
C ASP A 176 38.03 12.76 20.67
N ASP A 177 37.41 13.17 19.56
CA ASP A 177 36.14 13.88 19.53
C ASP A 177 34.93 13.02 19.90
N PHE A 178 35.08 11.70 20.01
CA PHE A 178 34.03 10.77 20.44
C PHE A 178 34.09 10.46 21.95
N GLU A 179 35.12 10.93 22.68
CA GLU A 179 35.29 10.62 24.12
C GLU A 179 34.10 11.07 24.99
N GLY A 180 33.37 12.11 24.56
CA GLY A 180 32.16 12.59 25.21
C GLY A 180 30.92 11.69 24.99
N ILE A 181 30.95 10.81 24.00
CA ILE A 181 29.86 9.90 23.63
C ILE A 181 30.03 8.61 24.42
N LYS A 182 29.51 8.60 25.65
CA LYS A 182 29.65 7.45 26.55
C LYS A 182 28.51 6.46 26.33
N PRO A 183 28.80 5.16 26.15
CA PRO A 183 27.77 4.14 25.97
C PRO A 183 26.86 4.05 27.20
N CYS A 184 25.56 4.19 26.97
CA CYS A 184 24.56 4.29 28.03
C CYS A 184 23.53 3.16 28.01
N LEU A 185 23.52 2.30 26.99
CA LEU A 185 22.58 1.18 26.86
C LEU A 185 23.30 -0.16 27.08
N ASN A 186 22.62 -1.08 27.77
CA ASN A 186 22.94 -2.50 27.65
C ASN A 186 22.09 -3.09 26.52
N ALA A 187 22.58 -4.12 25.85
CA ALA A 187 21.85 -4.85 24.81
C ALA A 187 20.43 -5.28 25.26
N SER A 188 20.29 -5.68 26.52
CA SER A 188 19.01 -6.11 27.12
C SER A 188 17.97 -5.00 27.32
N ASN A 189 18.32 -3.75 27.05
CA ASN A 189 17.42 -2.60 27.18
C ASN A 189 16.83 -2.16 25.83
N ILE A 190 17.13 -2.85 24.74
CA ILE A 190 16.71 -2.52 23.37
C ILE A 190 15.80 -3.63 22.83
N ALA A 191 14.68 -3.24 22.22
CA ALA A 191 13.87 -4.14 21.41
C ALA A 191 13.55 -3.51 20.05
N TYR A 192 13.82 -4.25 18.98
CA TYR A 192 13.47 -3.85 17.61
C TYR A 192 12.11 -4.38 17.17
N ILE A 193 11.38 -3.61 16.37
CA ILE A 193 10.16 -4.05 15.66
C ILE A 193 10.20 -3.53 14.22
N GLY A 194 9.94 -4.41 13.24
CA GLY A 194 9.79 -4.01 11.83
C GLY A 194 10.97 -4.33 10.92
N LEU A 195 12.03 -4.95 11.47
CA LEU A 195 13.26 -5.26 10.75
C LEU A 195 13.00 -6.12 9.51
N ARG A 196 13.61 -5.73 8.38
CA ARG A 196 13.51 -6.45 7.11
C ARG A 196 14.68 -6.24 6.15
N ASP A 197 15.64 -5.37 6.49
CA ASP A 197 16.86 -5.17 5.71
C ASP A 197 18.09 -5.01 6.61
N LEU A 198 18.41 -6.09 7.35
CA LEU A 198 19.59 -6.12 8.22
C LEU A 198 20.85 -6.46 7.44
N ASP A 199 21.92 -5.72 7.72
CA ASP A 199 23.25 -6.13 7.31
C ASP A 199 23.70 -7.41 8.05
N ALA A 200 24.63 -8.15 7.44
CA ALA A 200 25.11 -9.42 7.98
C ALA A 200 25.77 -9.25 9.37
N TYR A 201 26.55 -8.18 9.56
CA TYR A 201 27.21 -7.90 10.84
C TYR A 201 26.23 -7.38 11.91
N GLU A 202 25.21 -6.61 11.52
CA GLU A 202 24.14 -6.23 12.44
C GLU A 202 23.39 -7.48 12.95
N THR A 203 23.04 -8.40 12.05
CA THR A 203 22.42 -9.68 12.43
C THR A 203 23.31 -10.48 13.38
N TYR A 204 24.62 -10.49 13.14
CA TYR A 204 25.59 -11.16 14.01
C TYR A 204 25.60 -10.54 15.42
N ASP A 205 25.71 -9.22 15.52
CA ASP A 205 25.80 -8.52 16.81
C ASP A 205 24.48 -8.57 17.59
N ILE A 206 23.34 -8.39 16.93
CA ILE A 206 22.01 -8.53 17.55
C ILE A 206 21.87 -9.90 18.21
N ARG A 207 22.22 -10.98 17.49
CA ARG A 207 22.11 -12.35 18.01
C ARG A 207 23.15 -12.66 19.08
N LYS A 208 24.41 -12.26 18.86
CA LYS A 208 25.53 -12.49 19.78
C LYS A 208 25.27 -11.86 21.15
N HIS A 209 24.72 -10.64 21.16
CA HIS A 209 24.49 -9.88 22.38
C HIS A 209 23.07 -10.05 22.95
N GLY A 210 22.22 -10.85 22.28
CA GLY A 210 20.88 -11.18 22.77
C GLY A 210 19.94 -9.97 22.81
N ILE A 211 20.08 -9.04 21.87
CA ILE A 211 19.15 -7.92 21.72
C ILE A 211 17.79 -8.48 21.28
N ALA A 212 16.70 -8.03 21.89
CA ALA A 212 15.37 -8.45 21.49
C ALA A 212 15.03 -7.86 20.13
N TYR A 213 14.49 -8.66 19.21
CA TYR A 213 14.13 -8.17 17.88
C TYR A 213 12.96 -8.95 17.31
N PHE A 214 12.09 -8.23 16.60
CA PHE A 214 10.91 -8.79 15.93
C PHE A 214 10.89 -8.26 14.50
N THR A 215 11.29 -9.11 13.57
CA THR A 215 11.32 -8.82 12.13
C THR A 215 9.91 -8.77 11.55
N MET A 216 9.76 -8.32 10.31
CA MET A 216 8.46 -8.44 9.61
C MET A 216 7.98 -9.90 9.49
N LEU A 217 8.89 -10.89 9.45
CA LEU A 217 8.53 -12.30 9.51
C LEU A 217 7.87 -12.69 10.85
N ASP A 218 8.30 -12.07 11.94
CA ASP A 218 7.71 -12.30 13.27
C ASP A 218 6.35 -11.61 13.38
N VAL A 219 6.22 -10.40 12.81
CA VAL A 219 4.94 -9.70 12.68
C VAL A 219 3.94 -10.56 11.88
N ASP A 220 4.34 -11.13 10.74
CA ASP A 220 3.49 -12.01 9.93
C ASP A 220 3.04 -13.28 10.67
N ARG A 221 3.93 -13.86 11.48
CA ARG A 221 3.68 -15.13 12.19
C ARG A 221 2.87 -14.95 13.47
N MET A 222 3.18 -13.91 14.23
CA MET A 222 2.66 -13.69 15.58
C MET A 222 1.49 -12.70 15.58
N GLY A 223 1.41 -11.84 14.58
CA GLY A 223 0.58 -10.64 14.58
C GLY A 223 1.17 -9.54 15.45
N ILE A 224 0.91 -8.27 15.07
CA ILE A 224 1.50 -7.10 15.73
C ILE A 224 1.21 -7.01 17.23
N GLU A 225 0.02 -7.47 17.67
CA GLU A 225 -0.39 -7.44 19.09
C GLU A 225 0.54 -8.27 19.97
N ALA A 226 0.89 -9.47 19.50
CA ALA A 226 1.79 -10.35 20.23
C ALA A 226 3.23 -9.80 20.21
N VAL A 227 3.68 -9.26 19.09
CA VAL A 227 5.00 -8.62 18.96
C VAL A 227 5.16 -7.47 19.94
N ILE A 228 4.19 -6.54 20.01
CA ILE A 228 4.25 -5.41 20.94
C ILE A 228 4.35 -5.88 22.39
N LYS A 229 3.52 -6.87 22.76
CA LYS A 229 3.51 -7.43 24.11
C LYS A 229 4.87 -8.05 24.46
N GLU A 230 5.44 -8.87 23.57
CA GLU A 230 6.71 -9.54 23.81
C GLU A 230 7.89 -8.54 23.83
N ALA A 231 7.87 -7.51 22.97
CA ALA A 231 8.87 -6.44 22.99
C ALA A 231 8.87 -5.67 24.32
N LEU A 232 7.70 -5.24 24.80
CA LEU A 232 7.57 -4.58 26.10
C LEU A 232 7.97 -5.52 27.24
N GLN A 233 7.59 -6.81 27.17
CA GLN A 233 7.98 -7.81 28.17
C GLN A 233 9.49 -8.02 28.23
N ALA A 234 10.19 -7.96 27.09
CA ALA A 234 11.63 -8.16 27.02
C ALA A 234 12.41 -7.02 27.71
N VAL A 235 12.04 -5.76 27.46
CA VAL A 235 12.83 -4.60 27.92
C VAL A 235 12.24 -3.88 29.14
N ASN A 236 10.93 -3.97 29.35
CA ASN A 236 10.20 -3.28 30.42
C ASN A 236 9.08 -4.15 31.04
N PRO A 237 9.39 -5.35 31.57
CA PRO A 237 8.40 -6.36 32.00
C PRO A 237 7.43 -5.92 33.10
N ARG A 238 7.76 -4.85 33.83
CA ARG A 238 6.95 -4.32 34.95
C ARG A 238 6.51 -2.87 34.73
N LEU A 239 6.76 -2.30 33.55
CA LEU A 239 6.46 -0.90 33.23
C LEU A 239 7.08 0.08 34.26
N GLU A 240 8.32 -0.21 34.68
CA GLU A 240 9.06 0.58 35.67
C GLU A 240 9.98 1.61 34.99
N LYS A 241 10.50 1.27 33.81
CA LYS A 241 11.46 2.09 33.07
C LYS A 241 10.76 3.14 32.22
N ALA A 242 11.43 4.26 32.00
CA ALA A 242 11.05 5.23 30.97
C ALA A 242 11.30 4.63 29.58
N ILE A 243 10.35 4.84 28.67
CA ILE A 243 10.45 4.36 27.28
C ILE A 243 10.96 5.50 26.40
N HIS A 244 12.06 5.24 25.71
CA HIS A 244 12.49 6.00 24.52
C HIS A 244 11.97 5.24 23.29
N LEU A 245 11.02 5.82 22.57
CA LEU A 245 10.52 5.27 21.32
C LEU A 245 11.25 5.96 20.16
N SER A 246 12.17 5.25 19.52
CA SER A 246 12.78 5.71 18.28
C SER A 246 12.01 5.12 17.11
N PHE A 247 11.36 5.98 16.32
CA PHE A 247 10.53 5.56 15.20
C PHE A 247 11.15 6.08 13.91
N ASP A 248 11.68 5.19 13.08
CA ASP A 248 12.00 5.50 11.70
C ASP A 248 10.73 5.48 10.86
N ILE A 249 10.48 6.52 10.06
CA ILE A 249 9.31 6.53 9.18
C ILE A 249 9.37 5.40 8.14
N ASP A 250 10.57 4.93 7.78
CA ASP A 250 10.78 3.83 6.84
C ASP A 250 10.46 2.44 7.43
N ALA A 251 10.19 2.34 8.74
CA ALA A 251 9.60 1.14 9.33
C ALA A 251 8.23 0.82 8.71
N LEU A 252 7.48 1.87 8.35
CA LEU A 252 6.22 1.74 7.64
C LEU A 252 6.46 1.34 6.18
N ASP A 253 5.46 0.68 5.59
CA ASP A 253 5.53 0.31 4.18
C ASP A 253 5.63 1.56 3.26
N PRO A 254 6.45 1.52 2.19
CA PRO A 254 6.57 2.64 1.25
C PRO A 254 5.25 3.06 0.59
N LEU A 255 4.21 2.22 0.59
CA LEU A 255 2.86 2.61 0.14
C LEU A 255 2.22 3.70 1.02
N VAL A 256 2.61 3.79 2.31
CA VAL A 256 2.08 4.78 3.27
C VAL A 256 3.11 5.81 3.73
N ALA A 257 4.41 5.52 3.58
CA ALA A 257 5.52 6.42 3.89
C ALA A 257 6.59 6.47 2.78
N PRO A 258 6.24 6.87 1.54
CA PRO A 258 7.16 6.86 0.40
C PRO A 258 8.31 7.87 0.47
N SER A 259 8.17 8.97 1.21
CA SER A 259 9.14 10.09 1.23
C SER A 259 10.21 9.91 2.31
N THR A 260 11.02 8.87 2.16
CA THR A 260 12.16 8.50 3.02
C THR A 260 13.35 8.02 2.19
N GLY A 261 14.56 8.08 2.75
CA GLY A 261 15.83 7.81 2.04
C GLY A 261 16.07 6.34 1.69
N THR A 262 15.65 5.43 2.57
CA THR A 262 15.98 3.99 2.54
C THR A 262 14.71 3.13 2.56
N ALA A 263 13.71 3.50 1.76
CA ALA A 263 12.42 2.80 1.72
C ALA A 263 12.55 1.30 1.35
N VAL A 264 12.12 0.40 2.24
CA VAL A 264 12.10 -1.06 2.01
C VAL A 264 10.67 -1.59 1.94
N PRO A 265 10.23 -2.25 0.83
CA PRO A 265 8.89 -2.84 0.72
C PRO A 265 8.57 -3.92 1.75
N GLY A 266 7.28 -4.18 1.98
CA GLY A 266 6.82 -5.20 2.93
C GLY A 266 6.96 -4.74 4.38
N GLY A 267 6.74 -3.45 4.62
CA GLY A 267 6.84 -2.83 5.93
C GLY A 267 5.56 -2.88 6.74
N LEU A 268 5.60 -2.25 7.92
CA LEU A 268 4.44 -2.14 8.77
C LEU A 268 3.33 -1.36 8.05
N THR A 269 2.10 -1.86 8.12
CA THR A 269 0.95 -1.04 7.74
C THR A 269 0.82 0.14 8.70
N LEU A 270 0.16 1.22 8.27
CA LEU A 270 -0.13 2.35 9.17
C LEU A 270 -0.92 1.88 10.41
N ARG A 271 -1.80 0.88 10.27
CA ARG A 271 -2.56 0.33 11.40
C ARG A 271 -1.65 -0.34 12.43
N GLU A 272 -0.63 -1.07 12.00
CA GLU A 272 0.34 -1.71 12.88
C GLU A 272 1.24 -0.69 13.57
N GLY A 273 1.74 0.30 12.83
CA GLY A 273 2.47 1.43 13.41
C GLY A 273 1.66 2.18 14.48
N LEU A 274 0.37 2.42 14.21
CA LEU A 274 -0.53 3.02 15.19
C LEU A 274 -0.74 2.14 16.42
N ARG A 275 -0.86 0.82 16.27
CA ARG A 275 -0.98 -0.11 17.40
C ARG A 275 0.24 -0.05 18.32
N ILE A 276 1.45 0.00 17.76
CA ILE A 276 2.69 0.17 18.53
C ILE A 276 2.60 1.47 19.37
N CYS A 277 2.26 2.58 18.72
CA CYS A 277 2.19 3.89 19.37
C CYS A 277 1.12 3.97 20.46
N GLU A 278 -0.07 3.41 20.20
CA GLU A 278 -1.18 3.35 21.15
C GLU A 278 -0.82 2.54 22.40
N GLU A 279 -0.21 1.36 22.24
CA GLU A 279 0.19 0.53 23.37
C GLU A 279 1.33 1.16 24.17
N VAL A 280 2.34 1.72 23.50
CA VAL A 280 3.44 2.43 24.17
C VAL A 280 2.92 3.64 24.94
N SER A 281 2.02 4.42 24.35
CA SER A 281 1.36 5.54 25.02
C SER A 281 0.56 5.08 26.25
N ALA A 282 -0.22 4.00 26.11
CA ALA A 282 -1.07 3.45 27.16
C ALA A 282 -0.28 2.92 28.36
N THR A 283 1.01 2.59 28.23
CA THR A 283 1.86 2.25 29.37
C THR A 283 1.98 3.39 30.39
N GLY A 284 1.77 4.64 29.97
CA GLY A 284 2.07 5.84 30.75
C GLY A 284 3.57 6.03 31.03
N LYS A 285 4.44 5.32 30.29
CA LYS A 285 5.91 5.36 30.44
C LYS A 285 6.62 5.96 29.24
N LEU A 286 5.91 6.38 28.20
CA LEU A 286 6.49 7.14 27.10
C LEU A 286 7.14 8.41 27.63
N SER A 287 8.46 8.50 27.48
CA SER A 287 9.27 9.61 27.97
C SER A 287 9.81 10.46 26.83
N ILE A 288 10.30 9.80 25.77
CA ILE A 288 10.66 10.45 24.50
C ILE A 288 10.07 9.62 23.36
N VAL A 289 9.51 10.31 22.37
CA VAL A 289 9.31 9.77 21.02
C VAL A 289 10.12 10.62 20.04
N GLU A 290 10.91 9.97 19.20
CA GLU A 290 11.54 10.61 18.05
C GLU A 290 11.04 9.99 16.74
N LEU A 291 10.84 10.84 15.73
CA LEU A 291 10.45 10.41 14.38
C LEU A 291 11.53 10.84 13.38
N ALA A 292 12.24 9.86 12.82
CA ALA A 292 13.38 10.05 11.92
C ALA A 292 13.02 9.91 10.43
N GLU A 293 13.99 10.22 9.58
CA GLU A 293 14.04 9.93 8.14
C GLU A 293 12.95 10.54 7.24
N LEU A 294 12.22 11.55 7.73
CA LEU A 294 11.33 12.34 6.91
C LEU A 294 12.12 13.16 5.88
N ASN A 295 11.93 12.87 4.59
CA ASN A 295 12.57 13.62 3.51
C ASN A 295 11.55 14.14 2.50
N PRO A 296 11.06 15.39 2.66
CA PRO A 296 10.03 15.95 1.79
C PRO A 296 10.52 16.32 0.38
N LEU A 297 11.80 16.11 0.06
CA LEU A 297 12.29 16.26 -1.32
C LEU A 297 12.30 14.93 -2.09
N LEU A 298 11.98 13.81 -1.43
CA LEU A 298 11.82 12.51 -2.08
C LEU A 298 10.35 12.20 -2.35
N GLY A 299 10.09 11.67 -3.55
CA GLY A 299 8.74 11.36 -4.02
C GLY A 299 8.00 12.54 -4.66
N SER A 300 6.78 12.28 -5.11
CA SER A 300 5.86 13.31 -5.61
C SER A 300 5.27 14.15 -4.47
N LYS A 301 4.57 15.24 -4.81
CA LYS A 301 3.83 16.02 -3.79
C LYS A 301 2.81 15.17 -3.03
N GLU A 302 2.20 14.19 -3.69
CA GLU A 302 1.25 13.28 -3.05
C GLU A 302 1.96 12.34 -2.08
N ASP A 303 3.15 11.86 -2.43
CA ASP A 303 3.99 11.01 -1.57
C ASP A 303 4.42 11.75 -0.30
N VAL A 304 4.79 13.03 -0.44
CA VAL A 304 5.13 13.89 0.70
C VAL A 304 3.90 14.10 1.60
N VAL A 305 2.72 14.32 1.03
CA VAL A 305 1.47 14.45 1.80
C VAL A 305 1.11 13.14 2.51
N LYS A 306 1.27 11.97 1.85
CA LYS A 306 1.04 10.66 2.46
C LYS A 306 1.98 10.43 3.64
N THR A 307 3.27 10.67 3.44
CA THR A 307 4.30 10.51 4.48
C THR A 307 4.07 11.47 5.64
N GLN A 308 3.76 12.75 5.35
CA GLN A 308 3.38 13.74 6.37
C GLN A 308 2.14 13.29 7.15
N SER A 309 1.10 12.81 6.46
CA SER A 309 -0.12 12.31 7.10
C SER A 309 0.17 11.12 8.02
N SER A 310 0.94 10.13 7.56
CA SER A 310 1.35 8.98 8.37
C SER A 310 2.14 9.40 9.60
N ALA A 311 3.13 10.28 9.42
CA ALA A 311 3.94 10.85 10.51
C ALA A 311 3.09 11.56 11.57
N VAL A 312 2.15 12.41 11.15
CA VAL A 312 1.23 13.12 12.07
C VAL A 312 0.40 12.12 12.87
N GLN A 313 -0.14 11.07 12.22
CA GLN A 313 -0.97 10.07 12.90
C GLN A 313 -0.16 9.25 13.92
N ILE A 314 1.08 8.87 13.58
CA ILE A 314 2.01 8.18 14.48
C ILE A 314 2.32 9.02 15.72
N LEU A 315 2.74 10.27 15.53
CA LEU A 315 3.04 11.19 16.64
C LEU A 315 1.82 11.47 17.51
N ARG A 316 0.65 11.66 16.88
CA ARG A 316 -0.60 11.93 17.60
C ARG A 316 -1.03 10.72 18.44
N ALA A 317 -0.90 9.50 17.92
CA ALA A 317 -1.17 8.27 18.66
C ALA A 317 -0.21 8.10 19.85
N CYS A 318 1.07 8.43 19.69
CA CYS A 318 2.04 8.41 20.80
C CYS A 318 1.62 9.33 21.96
N LEU A 319 0.97 10.45 21.66
CA LEU A 319 0.46 11.40 22.66
C LEU A 319 -0.88 10.98 23.28
N GLY A 320 -1.43 9.83 22.91
CA GLY A 320 -2.61 9.24 23.54
C GLY A 320 -3.90 9.46 22.77
N HIS A 321 -3.84 9.95 21.52
CA HIS A 321 -5.01 9.95 20.65
C HIS A 321 -5.47 8.52 20.38
N CYS A 322 -6.79 8.30 20.43
CA CYS A 322 -7.39 6.98 20.32
C CYS A 322 -8.37 6.90 19.16
N ARG A 323 -8.17 5.91 18.29
CA ARG A 323 -9.06 5.66 17.14
C ARG A 323 -10.49 5.27 17.53
N SER A 324 -10.73 4.80 18.76
CA SER A 324 -12.08 4.55 19.27
C SER A 324 -12.84 5.83 19.65
N GLY A 325 -12.20 7.00 19.52
CA GLY A 325 -12.76 8.29 19.85
C GLY A 325 -12.50 8.72 21.30
N HIS A 326 -12.66 10.02 21.54
CA HIS A 326 -12.58 10.64 22.86
C HIS A 326 -13.95 11.18 23.27
N LEU A 327 -14.27 11.10 24.56
CA LEU A 327 -15.41 11.84 25.10
C LEU A 327 -15.12 13.35 25.05
N PRO A 328 -16.13 14.20 24.80
CA PRO A 328 -15.92 15.64 24.78
C PRO A 328 -15.53 16.14 26.18
N PHE A 329 -14.60 17.10 26.26
CA PHE A 329 -14.22 17.74 27.53
C PHE A 329 -15.40 18.33 28.29
N ASN A 330 -16.37 18.87 27.55
CA ASN A 330 -17.63 19.35 28.07
C ASN A 330 -18.76 18.74 27.25
N VAL A 331 -19.58 17.91 27.89
CA VAL A 331 -20.78 17.35 27.27
C VAL A 331 -21.75 18.51 27.02
N ARG A 332 -21.95 18.86 25.75
CA ARG A 332 -22.93 19.86 25.36
C ARG A 332 -24.32 19.26 25.48
N ASN A 333 -25.21 19.91 26.23
CA ASN A 333 -26.60 19.49 26.32
C ASN A 333 -27.51 20.47 25.57
N LEU A 334 -28.58 19.97 24.98
CA LEU A 334 -29.58 20.79 24.29
C LEU A 334 -30.19 21.85 25.23
N THR A 335 -30.30 21.53 26.52
CA THR A 335 -30.79 22.43 27.58
C THR A 335 -29.87 23.63 27.86
N ASP A 336 -28.58 23.55 27.49
CA ASP A 336 -27.63 24.63 27.70
C ASP A 336 -27.82 25.78 26.68
N GLN A 337 -28.49 25.49 25.56
CA GLN A 337 -28.77 26.46 24.48
C GLN A 337 -30.09 27.22 24.66
N GLU A 338 -31.00 26.77 25.54
CA GLU A 338 -32.29 27.44 25.79
C GLU A 338 -32.13 28.80 26.51
N LYS A 339 -30.95 29.12 27.04
CA LYS A 339 -30.65 30.43 27.65
C LYS A 339 -30.18 31.51 26.66
N THR A 340 -30.00 31.18 25.38
CA THR A 340 -29.39 32.10 24.39
C THR A 340 -30.31 32.50 23.23
N PHE A 341 -31.54 31.99 23.18
CA PHE A 341 -32.53 32.36 22.16
C PHE A 341 -33.50 33.44 22.66
N LEU A 342 -33.00 34.68 22.78
CA LEU A 342 -33.86 35.86 23.00
C LEU A 342 -33.35 37.08 22.20
N SER A 343 -33.22 36.93 20.89
CA SER A 343 -33.32 38.06 19.94
C SER A 343 -33.26 37.57 18.49
N VAL A 344 -34.36 37.08 17.94
CA VAL A 344 -34.57 37.13 16.49
C VAL A 344 -35.93 37.77 16.27
N LYS A 345 -35.92 38.96 15.67
CA LYS A 345 -37.12 39.70 15.26
C LYS A 345 -37.91 38.83 14.28
N LEU A 346 -39.15 38.53 14.67
CA LEU A 346 -40.21 38.04 13.80
C LEU A 346 -40.43 39.04 12.65
N ILE A 347 -40.20 38.59 11.41
CA ILE A 347 -41.02 39.01 10.28
C ILE A 347 -41.90 37.80 9.96
N ASP A 348 -43.11 37.91 10.47
CA ASP A 348 -44.30 37.12 10.20
C ASP A 348 -44.57 37.19 8.67
N ILE A 349 -45.07 36.16 7.98
CA ILE A 349 -46.52 35.96 7.87
C ILE A 349 -46.82 34.64 7.12
N ASN A 350 -47.84 33.96 7.66
CA ASN A 350 -48.77 32.99 7.03
C ASN A 350 -48.35 31.52 6.97
N THR A 351 -48.79 30.71 7.94
CA THR A 351 -50.11 30.01 8.05
C THR A 351 -49.90 28.54 7.64
N HIS A 352 -50.36 27.50 8.34
CA HIS A 352 -51.36 27.33 9.37
C HIS A 352 -51.12 25.98 10.07
N ASN A 353 -51.34 25.95 11.38
CA ASN A 353 -51.87 24.82 12.16
C ASN A 353 -51.17 23.45 12.08
N VAL A 354 -50.14 23.31 12.90
CA VAL A 354 -49.92 22.10 13.70
C VAL A 354 -50.52 22.37 15.09
N TYR A 355 -51.38 21.48 15.61
CA TYR A 355 -51.18 20.81 16.91
C TYR A 355 -52.45 20.19 17.53
N LYS A 356 -52.18 19.07 18.21
CA LYS A 356 -52.96 18.26 19.19
C LYS A 356 -53.65 17.04 18.55
N LYS A 357 -53.43 15.80 19.04
CA LYS A 357 -53.07 15.36 20.40
C LYS A 357 -52.76 13.83 20.41
N TYR A 358 -51.64 13.43 21.04
CA TYR A 358 -51.41 12.21 21.87
C TYR A 358 -51.56 10.81 21.21
N GLU A 359 -50.80 9.75 21.49
CA GLU A 359 -50.01 9.36 22.66
C GLU A 359 -49.10 8.13 22.35
N ARG A 360 -47.96 8.01 23.06
CA ARG A 360 -47.31 6.76 23.58
C ARG A 360 -46.50 5.80 22.68
N SER A 361 -45.21 5.69 23.07
CA SER A 361 -44.43 4.46 23.35
C SER A 361 -43.28 4.06 22.41
N PHE A 362 -42.07 4.27 22.95
CA PHE A 362 -40.84 3.46 22.88
C PHE A 362 -40.18 3.02 21.55
N SER A 363 -38.87 3.33 21.51
CA SER A 363 -37.74 2.60 20.90
C SER A 363 -37.52 2.65 19.39
N GLY A 364 -36.28 2.93 19.00
CA GLY A 364 -35.76 2.68 17.65
C GLY A 364 -34.80 3.77 17.17
N HIS A 365 -33.52 3.43 17.10
CA HIS A 365 -32.43 4.22 16.50
C HIS A 365 -32.74 4.67 15.07
N GLU A 366 -32.30 5.87 14.69
CA GLU A 366 -31.79 6.11 13.34
C GLU A 366 -30.88 7.35 13.23
N ASN A 367 -29.96 7.23 12.27
CA ASN A 367 -28.79 8.00 11.90
C ASN A 367 -29.00 9.50 11.60
N LEU A 368 -27.92 10.29 11.74
CA LEU A 368 -27.68 11.49 10.95
C LEU A 368 -26.20 11.59 10.55
N ILE A 369 -25.97 11.40 9.25
CA ILE A 369 -24.70 11.48 8.52
C ILE A 369 -24.39 12.96 8.22
N PHE A 370 -23.15 13.40 8.43
CA PHE A 370 -22.61 14.62 7.83
C PHE A 370 -21.53 14.24 6.79
N ASN A 371 -21.75 14.66 5.54
CA ASN A 371 -20.84 14.52 4.40
C ASN A 371 -19.65 15.50 4.51
N ILE A 372 -18.47 15.04 4.14
CA ILE A 372 -17.30 15.87 3.79
C ILE A 372 -16.95 15.56 2.32
N ASP A 373 -16.88 16.62 1.51
CA ASP A 373 -16.57 16.59 0.07
C ASP A 373 -15.14 16.10 -0.20
N TYR A 374 -15.03 14.87 -0.69
CA TYR A 374 -13.98 14.48 -1.62
C TYR A 374 -14.41 14.91 -3.03
N ALA A 375 -13.46 15.33 -3.86
CA ALA A 375 -13.72 15.53 -5.28
C ALA A 375 -14.21 14.22 -5.90
N ASN A 376 -15.53 14.06 -5.96
CA ASN A 376 -16.25 12.97 -6.56
C ASN A 376 -16.04 13.02 -8.08
N PHE A 377 -15.36 12.03 -8.64
CA PHE A 377 -15.85 11.49 -9.90
C PHE A 377 -17.03 10.60 -9.56
N SER A 378 -18.21 11.20 -9.54
CA SER A 378 -19.48 10.50 -9.37
C SER A 378 -19.78 9.69 -10.63
N ILE A 379 -19.66 8.37 -10.52
CA ILE A 379 -20.43 7.44 -11.34
C ILE A 379 -21.49 6.91 -10.40
N GLU A 380 -22.75 7.23 -10.66
CA GLU A 380 -23.89 6.81 -9.86
C GLU A 380 -24.07 5.29 -10.00
N LYS A 381 -23.27 4.53 -9.24
CA LYS A 381 -23.64 3.19 -8.77
C LYS A 381 -24.70 3.41 -7.69
N GLN A 382 -25.72 2.57 -7.60
CA GLN A 382 -26.53 2.53 -6.36
C GLN A 382 -25.62 2.08 -5.21
N LYS A 383 -25.00 3.04 -4.50
CA LYS A 383 -24.43 2.81 -3.16
C LYS A 383 -25.61 2.41 -2.28
N ASN A 384 -25.51 1.26 -1.61
CA ASN A 384 -26.54 0.58 -0.78
C ASN A 384 -27.27 -0.59 -1.46
N VAL A 385 -26.54 -1.52 -2.09
CA VAL A 385 -27.01 -2.92 -2.16
C VAL A 385 -26.63 -3.57 -0.82
N ASN A 386 -27.59 -3.66 0.10
CA ASN A 386 -27.37 -4.47 1.29
C ASN A 386 -27.32 -5.95 0.86
N VAL A 387 -26.24 -6.61 1.23
CA VAL A 387 -26.14 -8.06 1.15
C VAL A 387 -26.74 -8.62 2.42
N ASN A 388 -27.59 -9.63 2.28
CA ASN A 388 -28.28 -10.25 3.41
C ASN A 388 -27.29 -10.70 4.50
N SER A 389 -27.50 -10.18 5.72
CA SER A 389 -26.77 -10.54 6.94
C SER A 389 -26.78 -12.05 7.27
N LYS A 390 -27.56 -12.84 6.54
CA LYS A 390 -27.69 -14.31 6.65
C LYS A 390 -26.95 -15.08 5.55
N ARG A 391 -25.73 -14.67 5.15
CA ARG A 391 -24.82 -15.60 4.46
C ARG A 391 -24.40 -16.72 5.44
N HIS A 392 -25.25 -17.74 5.59
CA HIS A 392 -24.92 -18.95 6.34
C HIS A 392 -23.94 -19.77 5.53
N LEU A 393 -22.66 -19.48 5.71
CA LEU A 393 -21.53 -20.00 4.95
C LEU A 393 -21.66 -21.49 4.62
N GLY A 394 -21.75 -21.78 3.33
CA GLY A 394 -21.44 -23.09 2.81
C GLY A 394 -19.98 -23.45 3.11
N SER A 395 -19.71 -24.69 3.49
CA SER A 395 -18.36 -25.17 3.73
C SER A 395 -17.45 -24.92 2.51
N ILE A 396 -16.20 -24.49 2.75
CA ILE A 396 -15.17 -24.45 1.71
C ILE A 396 -15.01 -25.89 1.17
N ASP A 397 -15.34 -26.12 -0.10
CA ASP A 397 -14.98 -27.38 -0.75
C ASP A 397 -13.56 -27.26 -1.32
N THR A 398 -12.57 -27.61 -0.49
CA THR A 398 -11.15 -27.57 -0.88
C THR A 398 -10.77 -28.67 -1.88
N LYS A 399 -11.63 -29.68 -2.12
CA LYS A 399 -11.35 -30.77 -3.06
C LYS A 399 -11.41 -30.33 -4.53
N LEU A 400 -11.85 -29.10 -4.79
CA LEU A 400 -12.05 -28.57 -6.13
C LEU A 400 -10.75 -28.15 -6.82
N PHE A 401 -9.93 -27.35 -6.14
CA PHE A 401 -8.60 -26.97 -6.63
C PHE A 401 -7.75 -28.21 -6.90
N ASP A 402 -7.95 -29.23 -6.05
CA ASP A 402 -7.30 -30.53 -6.17
C ASP A 402 -7.57 -31.23 -7.51
N ILE A 403 -8.79 -31.14 -8.05
CA ILE A 403 -9.18 -31.77 -9.33
C ILE A 403 -8.60 -31.00 -10.52
N GLN A 404 -8.39 -29.69 -10.36
CA GLN A 404 -7.86 -28.81 -11.41
C GLN A 404 -6.33 -28.77 -11.44
N GLY A 405 -5.65 -29.66 -10.70
CA GLY A 405 -4.20 -29.74 -10.68
C GLY A 405 -3.54 -28.70 -9.77
N PHE A 406 -4.26 -28.12 -8.81
CA PHE A 406 -3.75 -27.14 -7.86
C PHE A 406 -4.06 -27.52 -6.41
N ILE A 407 -3.34 -26.91 -5.47
CA ILE A 407 -3.57 -27.04 -4.03
C ILE A 407 -3.80 -25.63 -3.49
N LEU A 408 -5.01 -25.33 -3.04
CA LEU A 408 -5.32 -24.06 -2.38
C LEU A 408 -4.61 -24.00 -1.02
N LYS A 409 -3.82 -22.95 -0.81
CA LYS A 409 -3.12 -22.65 0.45
C LYS A 409 -3.70 -21.44 1.16
N LYS A 410 -4.35 -20.54 0.41
CA LYS A 410 -5.00 -19.33 0.94
C LYS A 410 -6.09 -19.69 1.95
N LYS A 411 -6.06 -19.01 3.10
CA LYS A 411 -7.12 -19.08 4.11
C LYS A 411 -7.97 -17.83 4.04
N PHE A 412 -9.28 -18.00 3.94
CA PHE A 412 -10.23 -16.89 3.92
C PHE A 412 -10.86 -16.71 5.30
N ASN A 413 -11.01 -15.46 5.75
CA ASN A 413 -11.86 -15.15 6.90
C ASN A 413 -13.32 -15.17 6.45
N MET A 414 -13.97 -16.28 6.72
CA MET A 414 -15.33 -16.54 6.23
C MET A 414 -16.37 -15.55 6.76
N ASN A 415 -16.13 -14.90 7.90
CA ASN A 415 -17.07 -13.93 8.47
C ASN A 415 -17.11 -12.61 7.68
N ASN A 416 -16.06 -12.30 6.91
CA ASN A 416 -15.89 -11.04 6.18
C ASN A 416 -15.50 -11.28 4.71
N LEU A 417 -15.94 -12.39 4.11
CA LEU A 417 -15.55 -12.74 2.73
C LEU A 417 -16.18 -11.76 1.72
N ILE A 418 -15.33 -11.02 1.01
CA ILE A 418 -15.73 -10.11 -0.06
C ILE A 418 -15.79 -10.86 -1.40
N LEU A 419 -16.97 -10.93 -2.00
CA LEU A 419 -17.20 -11.60 -3.28
C LEU A 419 -17.34 -10.58 -4.41
N PHE A 420 -18.10 -9.51 -4.20
CA PHE A 420 -18.48 -8.57 -5.26
C PHE A 420 -18.00 -7.14 -4.96
N PRO A 421 -17.83 -6.29 -5.99
CA PRO A 421 -17.23 -4.97 -5.79
C PRO A 421 -18.17 -4.00 -5.06
N PHE A 422 -19.48 -4.32 -4.98
CA PHE A 422 -20.47 -3.52 -4.26
C PHE A 422 -20.55 -3.86 -2.76
N GLU A 423 -19.74 -4.82 -2.29
CA GLU A 423 -19.72 -5.26 -0.88
C GLU A 423 -18.62 -4.58 -0.06
N THR A 424 -17.76 -3.80 -0.72
CA THR A 424 -16.61 -3.14 -0.11
C THR A 424 -16.39 -1.79 -0.77
N ASP A 425 -15.90 -0.83 0.02
CA ASP A 425 -15.39 0.44 -0.51
C ASP A 425 -13.98 0.29 -1.11
N ASN A 426 -13.31 -0.85 -0.84
CA ASN A 426 -11.98 -1.16 -1.33
C ASN A 426 -11.95 -2.53 -2.03
N PRO A 427 -12.35 -2.63 -3.32
CA PRO A 427 -12.37 -3.89 -4.07
C PRO A 427 -10.97 -4.46 -4.37
N TYR A 428 -9.91 -3.80 -3.90
CA TYR A 428 -8.50 -4.15 -4.15
C TYR A 428 -7.87 -4.99 -3.03
N GLU A 429 -8.48 -5.10 -1.85
CA GLU A 429 -7.89 -5.78 -0.68
C GLU A 429 -7.90 -7.32 -0.76
N ASP A 430 -8.83 -7.91 -1.53
CA ASP A 430 -9.05 -9.36 -1.53
C ASP A 430 -9.02 -9.98 -2.93
N ASP A 431 -8.54 -11.22 -3.00
CA ASP A 431 -8.53 -12.00 -4.24
C ASP A 431 -9.93 -12.55 -4.56
N ARG A 432 -10.75 -11.71 -5.18
CA ARG A 432 -12.15 -12.04 -5.48
C ARG A 432 -12.31 -13.22 -6.44
N ILE A 433 -11.28 -13.58 -7.21
CA ILE A 433 -11.33 -14.79 -8.05
C ILE A 433 -11.35 -16.02 -7.15
N LEU A 434 -10.38 -16.16 -6.26
CA LEU A 434 -10.31 -17.29 -5.33
C LEU A 434 -11.43 -17.26 -4.29
N ALA A 435 -11.85 -16.08 -3.82
CA ALA A 435 -12.97 -15.94 -2.88
C ALA A 435 -14.28 -16.45 -3.49
N GLN A 436 -14.61 -16.02 -4.72
CA GLN A 436 -15.79 -16.49 -5.44
C GLN A 436 -15.74 -17.99 -5.76
N MET A 437 -14.55 -18.52 -6.05
CA MET A 437 -14.34 -19.96 -6.25
C MET A 437 -14.36 -20.78 -4.97
N SER A 438 -14.28 -20.14 -3.80
CA SER A 438 -14.35 -20.81 -2.50
C SER A 438 -15.76 -20.73 -1.87
N TYR A 439 -16.73 -20.15 -2.57
CA TYR A 439 -18.07 -19.88 -2.07
C TYR A 439 -19.15 -20.70 -2.79
N VAL A 440 -20.11 -21.20 -2.02
CA VAL A 440 -21.32 -21.88 -2.51
C VAL A 440 -22.55 -21.26 -1.82
N PRO A 441 -23.53 -20.74 -2.58
CA PRO A 441 -24.75 -20.18 -1.99
C PRO A 441 -25.54 -21.20 -1.15
N VAL A 442 -26.11 -20.74 -0.04
CA VAL A 442 -26.77 -21.60 0.97
C VAL A 442 -27.93 -22.39 0.38
N GLN A 443 -28.74 -21.75 -0.47
CA GLN A 443 -29.88 -22.37 -1.13
C GLN A 443 -29.47 -23.55 -2.02
N VAL A 444 -28.28 -23.49 -2.62
CA VAL A 444 -27.73 -24.61 -3.42
C VAL A 444 -27.42 -25.79 -2.50
N LEU A 445 -26.78 -25.53 -1.36
CA LEU A 445 -26.46 -26.58 -0.38
C LEU A 445 -27.70 -27.20 0.26
N GLU A 446 -28.68 -26.39 0.62
CA GLU A 446 -29.96 -26.87 1.16
C GLU A 446 -30.72 -27.71 0.14
N ALA A 447 -30.73 -27.30 -1.13
CA ALA A 447 -31.32 -28.10 -2.20
C ALA A 447 -30.61 -29.45 -2.34
N ARG A 448 -29.28 -29.46 -2.41
CA ARG A 448 -28.46 -30.69 -2.45
C ARG A 448 -28.80 -31.62 -1.29
N LYS A 449 -28.83 -31.10 -0.06
CA LYS A 449 -29.17 -31.86 1.16
C LYS A 449 -30.56 -32.48 1.11
N ASN A 450 -31.51 -31.81 0.44
CA ASN A 450 -32.88 -32.27 0.26
C ASN A 450 -33.08 -33.10 -1.02
N GLY A 451 -32.01 -33.49 -1.73
CA GLY A 451 -32.08 -34.26 -2.97
C GLY A 451 -32.69 -33.50 -4.15
N ARG A 452 -32.67 -32.17 -4.13
CA ARG A 452 -33.17 -31.28 -5.19
C ARG A 452 -32.02 -30.63 -5.93
N ILE A 453 -32.23 -30.32 -7.21
CA ILE A 453 -31.30 -29.55 -8.04
C ILE A 453 -31.99 -28.24 -8.40
N LEU A 454 -31.41 -27.11 -7.96
CA LEU A 454 -31.87 -25.78 -8.36
C LEU A 454 -31.13 -25.40 -9.63
N MET A 455 -31.74 -25.57 -10.80
CA MET A 455 -31.07 -25.23 -12.06
C MET A 455 -31.26 -23.75 -12.41
N LYS A 456 -30.16 -23.06 -12.74
CA LYS A 456 -30.16 -21.73 -13.36
C LYS A 456 -29.84 -21.81 -14.85
N ARG A 457 -30.49 -21.00 -15.66
CA ARG A 457 -30.32 -20.95 -17.11
C ARG A 457 -29.51 -19.73 -17.50
N ILE A 458 -28.38 -19.94 -18.17
CA ILE A 458 -27.49 -18.86 -18.62
C ILE A 458 -27.49 -18.82 -20.15
N TYR A 459 -27.84 -17.67 -20.73
CA TYR A 459 -27.67 -17.43 -22.15
C TYR A 459 -26.30 -16.79 -22.38
N TYR A 460 -25.43 -17.46 -23.15
CA TYR A 460 -24.09 -16.98 -23.46
C TYR A 460 -23.73 -17.33 -24.92
N PRO A 461 -23.79 -16.35 -25.86
CA PRO A 461 -23.66 -16.60 -27.30
C PRO A 461 -22.35 -17.23 -27.77
N SER A 462 -21.23 -16.92 -27.11
CA SER A 462 -19.90 -17.32 -27.57
C SER A 462 -19.51 -18.74 -27.18
N ILE A 463 -20.34 -19.42 -26.39
CA ILE A 463 -20.29 -20.87 -26.20
C ILE A 463 -20.88 -21.50 -27.47
N SER A 464 -20.05 -21.58 -28.52
CA SER A 464 -20.41 -22.10 -29.85
C SER A 464 -20.70 -23.62 -29.89
N THR A 465 -20.51 -24.32 -28.78
CA THR A 465 -20.96 -25.70 -28.56
C THR A 465 -22.22 -25.65 -27.71
N ASN A 466 -23.26 -26.45 -28.00
CA ASN A 466 -24.53 -26.49 -27.26
C ASN A 466 -24.43 -26.96 -25.79
N SER A 467 -23.30 -26.77 -25.13
CA SER A 467 -22.98 -27.18 -23.77
C SER A 467 -22.08 -26.11 -23.14
N PHE A 468 -22.47 -25.63 -21.97
CA PHE A 468 -21.59 -24.90 -21.06
C PHE A 468 -20.32 -25.76 -20.88
N PRO A 469 -19.11 -25.18 -20.74
CA PRO A 469 -17.94 -25.97 -20.34
C PRO A 469 -18.29 -26.80 -19.10
N ASP A 470 -17.72 -28.00 -18.99
CA ASP A 470 -18.08 -28.97 -17.95
C ASP A 470 -17.98 -28.34 -16.56
N LEU A 471 -19.14 -27.99 -16.00
CA LEU A 471 -19.26 -27.38 -14.70
C LEU A 471 -19.13 -28.40 -13.57
N SER A 472 -19.00 -29.70 -13.86
CA SER A 472 -18.89 -30.74 -12.81
C SER A 472 -17.71 -30.51 -11.86
N HIS A 473 -16.72 -29.72 -12.29
CA HIS A 473 -15.56 -29.29 -11.52
C HIS A 473 -15.71 -27.91 -10.86
N CYS A 474 -16.89 -27.28 -10.88
CA CYS A 474 -17.18 -26.00 -10.25
C CYS A 474 -17.89 -26.19 -8.89
N PRO A 475 -17.68 -25.29 -7.90
CA PRO A 475 -18.35 -25.39 -6.60
C PRO A 475 -19.87 -25.32 -6.71
N VAL A 476 -20.32 -24.48 -7.64
CA VAL A 476 -21.70 -24.34 -8.09
C VAL A 476 -21.74 -24.81 -9.54
N TYR A 477 -22.47 -25.88 -9.78
CA TYR A 477 -22.52 -26.56 -11.09
C TYR A 477 -23.95 -26.70 -11.63
N GLU A 478 -24.94 -26.27 -10.86
CA GLU A 478 -26.37 -26.35 -11.18
C GLU A 478 -26.78 -25.22 -12.14
N CYS A 479 -26.09 -25.13 -13.27
CA CYS A 479 -26.41 -24.22 -14.36
C CYS A 479 -26.46 -24.96 -15.71
N SER A 480 -27.36 -24.52 -16.58
CA SER A 480 -27.51 -25.03 -17.95
C SER A 480 -27.51 -23.89 -18.95
N VAL A 481 -27.07 -24.17 -20.17
CA VAL A 481 -27.20 -23.21 -21.28
C VAL A 481 -28.67 -22.98 -21.58
N SER A 482 -29.06 -21.72 -21.74
CA SER A 482 -30.32 -21.35 -22.36
C SER A 482 -30.11 -21.14 -23.85
N HIS A 483 -30.94 -21.76 -24.69
CA HIS A 483 -30.91 -21.54 -26.14
C HIS A 483 -31.67 -20.29 -26.58
N THR A 484 -32.43 -19.68 -25.67
CA THR A 484 -33.18 -18.43 -25.94
C THR A 484 -32.98 -17.45 -24.81
N ILE A 485 -32.96 -16.16 -25.14
CA ILE A 485 -32.80 -15.08 -24.15
C ILE A 485 -33.99 -15.08 -23.18
N GLN A 486 -35.21 -15.35 -23.65
CA GLN A 486 -36.43 -15.26 -22.84
C GLN A 486 -36.49 -16.27 -21.70
N GLN A 487 -35.78 -17.39 -21.82
CA GLN A 487 -35.75 -18.45 -20.82
C GLN A 487 -34.58 -18.31 -19.84
N ALA A 488 -33.64 -17.40 -20.08
CA ALA A 488 -32.45 -17.27 -19.26
C ALA A 488 -32.70 -16.46 -17.98
N ASP A 489 -32.10 -16.91 -16.88
CA ASP A 489 -32.02 -16.18 -15.62
C ASP A 489 -30.89 -15.13 -15.67
N LEU A 490 -29.78 -15.47 -16.33
CA LEU A 490 -28.65 -14.56 -16.61
C LEU A 490 -28.35 -14.54 -18.11
N VAL A 491 -28.25 -13.34 -18.68
CA VAL A 491 -27.93 -13.12 -20.09
C VAL A 491 -26.56 -12.45 -20.17
N VAL A 492 -25.61 -13.09 -20.85
CA VAL A 492 -24.24 -12.59 -21.05
C VAL A 492 -24.13 -12.01 -22.46
N PHE A 493 -23.64 -10.78 -22.55
CA PHE A 493 -23.45 -10.07 -23.81
C PHE A 493 -21.98 -9.80 -24.07
N GLU A 494 -21.48 -10.25 -25.22
CA GLU A 494 -20.11 -9.96 -25.67
C GLU A 494 -20.02 -8.95 -26.81
N ASN A 495 -21.05 -8.89 -27.66
CA ASN A 495 -21.05 -8.09 -28.88
C ASN A 495 -22.35 -7.31 -29.07
N ASP A 496 -22.30 -6.29 -29.93
CA ASP A 496 -23.29 -5.21 -30.04
C ASP A 496 -24.60 -5.56 -30.74
N ALA A 497 -24.64 -6.62 -31.54
CA ALA A 497 -25.63 -6.73 -32.62
C ALA A 497 -27.08 -6.99 -32.18
N GLU A 498 -27.33 -7.44 -30.94
CA GLU A 498 -28.68 -7.89 -30.55
C GLU A 498 -29.33 -7.10 -29.39
N LEU A 499 -28.56 -6.35 -28.59
CA LEU A 499 -29.06 -5.77 -27.34
C LEU A 499 -30.17 -4.71 -27.50
N SER A 500 -30.12 -3.90 -28.56
CA SER A 500 -31.00 -2.72 -28.70
C SER A 500 -32.46 -3.03 -29.01
N SER A 501 -32.74 -4.25 -29.48
CA SER A 501 -34.09 -4.70 -29.82
C SER A 501 -34.70 -5.65 -28.78
N LEU A 502 -33.93 -6.02 -27.75
CA LEU A 502 -34.34 -7.01 -26.76
C LEU A 502 -35.06 -6.40 -25.57
N LYS A 503 -36.14 -7.05 -25.13
CA LYS A 503 -36.88 -6.70 -23.93
C LYS A 503 -36.46 -7.61 -22.78
N LYS A 504 -35.87 -7.02 -21.74
CA LYS A 504 -35.48 -7.69 -20.49
C LYS A 504 -36.70 -8.31 -19.79
N GLN A 505 -36.62 -9.59 -19.46
CA GLN A 505 -37.68 -10.31 -18.76
C GLN A 505 -37.72 -9.97 -17.28
N LYS A 506 -38.87 -10.20 -16.63
CA LYS A 506 -39.00 -10.06 -15.17
C LYS A 506 -38.14 -11.14 -14.49
N ASN A 507 -37.35 -10.75 -13.48
CA ASN A 507 -36.40 -11.60 -12.76
C ASN A 507 -35.20 -12.10 -13.60
N GLN A 508 -34.95 -11.50 -14.76
CA GLN A 508 -33.77 -11.76 -15.56
C GLN A 508 -32.70 -10.69 -15.30
N SER A 509 -31.45 -11.12 -15.18
CA SER A 509 -30.29 -10.21 -15.06
C SER A 509 -29.44 -10.23 -16.32
N TRP A 510 -28.84 -9.08 -16.63
CA TRP A 510 -27.99 -8.88 -17.80
C TRP A 510 -26.56 -8.56 -17.35
N LEU A 511 -25.59 -9.21 -17.99
CA LEU A 511 -24.17 -9.04 -17.75
C LEU A 511 -23.46 -8.73 -19.07
N ILE A 512 -22.57 -7.74 -19.06
CA ILE A 512 -21.64 -7.54 -20.18
C ILE A 512 -20.34 -8.28 -19.91
N TYR A 513 -19.79 -8.94 -20.91
CA TYR A 513 -18.47 -9.57 -20.88
C TYR A 513 -17.60 -8.94 -21.95
N HIS A 514 -16.51 -8.26 -21.56
CA HIS A 514 -15.56 -7.69 -22.53
C HIS A 514 -14.19 -7.44 -21.93
N LEU A 515 -13.16 -7.80 -22.69
CA LEU A 515 -11.76 -7.63 -22.27
C LEU A 515 -11.06 -6.46 -22.97
N GLU A 516 -11.64 -5.88 -24.02
CA GLU A 516 -11.05 -4.71 -24.66
C GLU A 516 -11.37 -3.44 -23.88
N SER A 517 -10.45 -2.48 -23.96
CA SER A 517 -10.58 -1.14 -23.42
C SER A 517 -11.71 -0.35 -24.10
N PRO A 518 -12.38 0.57 -23.36
CA PRO A 518 -13.47 1.39 -23.92
C PRO A 518 -13.03 2.31 -25.06
N ARG A 519 -11.72 2.58 -25.19
CA ARG A 519 -11.15 3.36 -26.30
C ARG A 519 -11.20 2.63 -27.64
N HIS A 520 -11.31 1.30 -27.62
CA HIS A 520 -11.36 0.46 -28.83
C HIS A 520 -12.70 -0.27 -28.96
N PHE A 521 -13.55 -0.25 -27.94
CA PHE A 521 -14.87 -0.87 -28.00
C PHE A 521 -15.91 -0.22 -27.06
N SER A 522 -17.04 0.21 -27.62
CA SER A 522 -18.20 0.72 -26.88
C SER A 522 -19.43 -0.12 -27.17
N PHE A 523 -20.19 -0.48 -26.14
CA PHE A 523 -21.51 -1.08 -26.34
C PHE A 523 -22.49 -0.01 -26.86
N PRO A 524 -23.65 -0.39 -27.43
CA PRO A 524 -24.73 0.58 -27.60
C PRO A 524 -25.17 1.15 -26.24
N THR A 525 -25.66 2.39 -26.22
CA THR A 525 -26.04 3.06 -24.98
C THR A 525 -27.27 2.40 -24.35
N PHE A 526 -27.07 1.78 -23.19
CA PHE A 526 -28.15 1.17 -22.41
C PHE A 526 -28.18 1.76 -21.02
N LYS A 527 -29.23 2.54 -20.73
CA LYS A 527 -29.42 3.08 -19.39
C LYS A 527 -30.20 2.11 -18.51
N ASN A 528 -29.66 1.81 -17.33
CA ASN A 528 -30.32 1.01 -16.28
C ASN A 528 -30.67 -0.45 -16.66
N LEU A 529 -30.07 -0.99 -17.72
CA LEU A 529 -30.38 -2.37 -18.18
C LEU A 529 -29.34 -3.39 -17.75
N ILE A 530 -28.07 -2.99 -17.66
CA ILE A 530 -26.97 -3.90 -17.33
C ILE A 530 -26.86 -4.03 -15.82
N ASN A 531 -27.01 -5.24 -15.30
CA ASN A 531 -26.84 -5.50 -13.87
C ASN A 531 -25.38 -5.65 -13.51
N PHE A 532 -24.65 -6.46 -14.27
CA PHE A 532 -23.33 -6.95 -13.88
C PHE A 532 -22.33 -6.81 -15.02
N THR A 533 -21.06 -6.93 -14.67
CA THR A 533 -19.92 -6.77 -15.59
C THR A 533 -18.94 -7.90 -15.38
N ALA A 534 -18.36 -8.38 -16.47
CA ALA A 534 -17.22 -9.28 -16.48
C ALA A 534 -16.13 -8.69 -17.38
N THR A 535 -15.18 -7.99 -16.78
CA THR A 535 -14.16 -7.20 -17.47
C THR A 535 -12.82 -7.34 -16.76
N TYR A 536 -11.76 -6.84 -17.38
CA TYR A 536 -10.41 -6.86 -16.79
C TYR A 536 -10.25 -6.00 -15.54
N THR A 537 -11.15 -5.05 -15.28
CA THR A 537 -11.04 -4.14 -14.14
C THR A 537 -11.39 -4.83 -12.83
N VAL A 538 -10.68 -4.48 -11.76
CA VAL A 538 -10.90 -5.10 -10.44
C VAL A 538 -12.16 -4.63 -9.75
N ASP A 539 -12.87 -3.63 -10.28
CA ASP A 539 -14.17 -3.18 -9.81
C ASP A 539 -15.35 -3.78 -10.63
N SER A 540 -15.05 -4.73 -11.52
CA SER A 540 -16.04 -5.53 -12.27
C SER A 540 -16.74 -6.55 -11.37
N THR A 541 -17.97 -6.96 -11.70
CA THR A 541 -18.67 -7.99 -10.89
C THR A 541 -17.89 -9.30 -10.89
N ILE A 542 -17.52 -9.76 -12.08
CA ILE A 542 -16.61 -10.89 -12.32
C ILE A 542 -15.31 -10.32 -12.88
N VAL A 543 -14.27 -10.28 -12.05
CA VAL A 543 -12.94 -9.80 -12.47
C VAL A 543 -12.31 -10.84 -13.40
N THR A 544 -12.08 -10.46 -14.65
CA THR A 544 -11.57 -11.33 -15.72
C THR A 544 -10.33 -10.67 -16.37
N PRO A 545 -9.19 -10.61 -15.67
CA PRO A 545 -7.96 -10.13 -16.27
C PRO A 545 -7.49 -11.11 -17.36
N TYR A 546 -6.66 -10.64 -18.29
CA TYR A 546 -6.11 -11.51 -19.33
C TYR A 546 -5.31 -12.67 -18.74
N TYR A 547 -4.56 -12.40 -17.68
CA TYR A 547 -3.78 -13.35 -16.89
C TYR A 547 -3.60 -12.77 -15.50
N LYS A 548 -3.08 -13.58 -14.58
CA LYS A 548 -2.76 -13.12 -13.23
C LYS A 548 -1.52 -13.83 -12.70
N TYR A 549 -0.74 -13.12 -11.89
CA TYR A 549 0.25 -13.76 -11.04
C TYR A 549 -0.41 -14.49 -9.86
N VAL A 550 -0.10 -15.76 -9.71
CA VAL A 550 -0.57 -16.63 -8.64
C VAL A 550 0.60 -16.92 -7.70
N PRO A 551 0.61 -16.33 -6.49
CA PRO A 551 1.60 -16.66 -5.47
C PRO A 551 1.46 -18.12 -5.01
N PHE A 552 2.57 -18.81 -4.80
CA PHE A 552 2.59 -20.15 -4.21
C PHE A 552 2.12 -20.18 -2.75
N SER A 553 2.10 -19.03 -2.07
CA SER A 553 1.42 -18.87 -0.77
C SER A 553 -0.10 -19.04 -0.87
N ASP A 554 -0.68 -18.75 -2.04
CA ASP A 554 -2.11 -18.76 -2.27
C ASP A 554 -2.55 -20.07 -2.92
N MET A 555 -1.80 -20.53 -3.93
CA MET A 555 -2.11 -21.76 -4.68
C MET A 555 -0.84 -22.37 -5.28
N VAL A 556 -0.69 -23.69 -5.18
CA VAL A 556 0.47 -24.44 -5.71
C VAL A 556 0.03 -25.49 -6.73
N PRO A 557 0.62 -25.56 -7.94
CA PRO A 557 0.37 -26.66 -8.87
C PRO A 557 0.75 -28.03 -8.28
N LYS A 558 -0.04 -29.08 -8.56
CA LYS A 558 0.25 -30.46 -8.12
C LYS A 558 1.42 -31.08 -8.86
N ASP A 559 1.51 -30.83 -10.16
CA ASP A 559 2.57 -31.36 -11.02
C ASP A 559 3.74 -30.37 -11.11
N LEU A 560 4.31 -30.01 -9.96
CA LEU A 560 5.51 -29.18 -9.89
C LEU A 560 6.74 -30.03 -10.25
N ASN A 561 6.79 -30.54 -11.48
CA ASN A 561 8.00 -31.09 -12.11
C ASN A 561 8.93 -29.98 -12.64
N HIS A 562 8.58 -28.70 -12.43
CA HIS A 562 9.52 -27.62 -12.60
C HIS A 562 10.51 -27.68 -11.45
N SER A 563 11.67 -28.28 -11.71
CA SER A 563 12.90 -27.93 -11.02
C SER A 563 12.99 -26.40 -10.99
N ILE A 564 12.71 -25.81 -9.84
CA ILE A 564 12.97 -24.40 -9.59
C ILE A 564 14.48 -24.27 -9.73
N GLU A 565 14.94 -23.81 -10.89
CA GLU A 565 16.35 -23.60 -11.16
C GLU A 565 16.76 -22.32 -10.42
N PHE A 566 16.97 -22.44 -9.11
CA PHE A 566 17.32 -21.34 -8.21
C PHE A 566 18.56 -20.55 -8.67
N ASP A 567 19.39 -21.16 -9.54
CA ASP A 567 20.64 -20.60 -10.07
C ASP A 567 20.64 -20.37 -11.60
N LYS A 568 19.47 -20.33 -12.25
CA LYS A 568 19.42 -20.08 -13.71
C LYS A 568 19.84 -18.65 -14.03
N ASP A 569 20.92 -18.49 -14.80
CA ASP A 569 21.27 -17.22 -15.45
C ASP A 569 20.36 -17.00 -16.67
N PHE A 570 19.28 -16.24 -16.50
CA PHE A 570 18.34 -15.86 -17.55
C PHE A 570 18.97 -14.94 -18.60
N SER A 571 20.13 -14.33 -18.33
CA SER A 571 20.84 -13.52 -19.34
C SER A 571 21.59 -14.38 -20.36
N ASN A 572 21.82 -15.66 -20.06
CA ASN A 572 22.65 -16.53 -20.88
C ASN A 572 22.03 -16.77 -22.26
N GLY A 573 22.83 -16.61 -23.32
CA GLY A 573 22.39 -16.76 -24.72
C GLY A 573 21.65 -15.56 -25.32
N LYS A 574 21.12 -14.63 -24.49
CA LYS A 574 20.43 -13.44 -24.97
C LYS A 574 21.44 -12.38 -25.44
N THR A 575 21.35 -12.00 -26.70
CA THR A 575 22.29 -11.05 -27.35
C THR A 575 21.61 -9.78 -27.87
N LYS A 576 20.29 -9.74 -27.91
CA LYS A 576 19.50 -8.63 -28.40
C LYS A 576 18.86 -7.88 -27.24
N MET A 577 18.72 -6.56 -27.41
CA MET A 577 18.24 -5.68 -26.35
C MET A 577 16.71 -5.77 -26.20
N ILE A 578 15.97 -5.18 -27.15
CA ILE A 578 14.52 -4.99 -27.01
C ILE A 578 13.79 -5.52 -28.25
N ALA A 579 12.74 -6.31 -28.03
CA ALA A 579 11.75 -6.64 -29.04
C ALA A 579 10.42 -5.94 -28.76
N TRP A 580 9.68 -5.60 -29.81
CA TRP A 580 8.31 -5.11 -29.70
C TRP A 580 7.41 -5.74 -30.75
N PHE A 581 6.40 -6.51 -30.32
CA PHE A 581 5.42 -7.11 -31.24
C PHE A 581 4.19 -6.23 -31.28
N VAL A 582 3.96 -5.55 -32.39
CA VAL A 582 2.93 -4.51 -32.51
C VAL A 582 2.29 -4.53 -33.88
N SER A 583 0.95 -4.61 -33.88
CA SER A 583 0.11 -4.55 -35.08
C SER A 583 -0.83 -3.35 -35.10
N ASN A 584 -1.11 -2.73 -33.95
CA ASN A 584 -1.93 -1.53 -33.85
C ASN A 584 -1.04 -0.28 -33.72
N CYS A 585 -0.74 0.33 -34.86
CA CYS A 585 0.15 1.49 -34.96
C CYS A 585 -0.52 2.81 -34.54
N ASN A 586 -1.86 2.83 -34.56
CA ASN A 586 -2.68 4.02 -34.37
C ASN A 586 -3.51 3.98 -33.07
N GLY A 587 -3.12 3.16 -32.08
CA GLY A 587 -3.79 3.17 -30.78
C GLY A 587 -3.54 4.52 -30.11
N GLY A 588 -4.60 5.28 -29.81
CA GLY A 588 -4.62 6.71 -29.46
C GLY A 588 -3.89 7.14 -28.17
N GLY A 589 -2.70 6.62 -27.91
CA GLY A 589 -1.81 6.96 -26.80
C GLY A 589 -0.36 7.13 -27.25
N PRO A 590 0.57 7.42 -26.32
CA PRO A 590 1.93 7.87 -26.63
C PRO A 590 2.89 6.78 -27.10
N ARG A 591 2.44 5.52 -27.18
CA ARG A 591 3.30 4.34 -27.40
C ARG A 591 4.25 4.47 -28.58
N MET A 592 3.72 4.89 -29.73
CA MET A 592 4.52 4.99 -30.94
C MET A 592 5.56 6.11 -30.84
N ASN A 593 5.21 7.23 -30.22
CA ASN A 593 6.14 8.34 -30.00
C ASN A 593 7.21 7.96 -28.98
N TYR A 594 6.83 7.30 -27.89
CA TYR A 594 7.77 6.83 -26.87
C TYR A 594 8.74 5.79 -27.43
N ALA A 595 8.26 4.80 -28.19
CA ALA A 595 9.11 3.81 -28.83
C ALA A 595 10.08 4.45 -29.85
N LYS A 596 9.61 5.41 -30.66
CA LYS A 596 10.46 6.16 -31.58
C LYS A 596 11.53 6.99 -30.86
N GLU A 597 11.20 7.60 -29.73
CA GLU A 597 12.17 8.30 -28.90
C GLU A 597 13.21 7.33 -28.33
N LEU A 598 12.77 6.18 -27.83
CA LEU A 598 13.64 5.16 -27.25
C LEU A 598 14.63 4.61 -28.29
N MET A 599 14.16 4.41 -29.54
CA MET A 599 14.98 3.97 -30.66
C MET A 599 16.16 4.89 -30.99
N LYS A 600 16.16 6.15 -30.54
CA LYS A 600 17.31 7.05 -30.70
C LYS A 600 18.49 6.66 -29.82
N TYR A 601 18.23 5.99 -28.70
CA TYR A 601 19.23 5.68 -27.68
C TYR A 601 19.57 4.19 -27.60
N ILE A 602 18.63 3.31 -27.95
CA ILE A 602 18.78 1.85 -27.85
C ILE A 602 18.08 1.14 -29.01
N LYS A 603 18.65 0.03 -29.47
CA LYS A 603 18.08 -0.75 -30.58
C LYS A 603 16.79 -1.44 -30.13
N VAL A 604 15.70 -1.16 -30.84
CA VAL A 604 14.40 -1.83 -30.69
C VAL A 604 14.06 -2.54 -32.00
N ASP A 605 13.93 -3.86 -31.94
CA ASP A 605 13.47 -4.68 -33.07
C ASP A 605 11.94 -4.75 -33.05
N ILE A 606 11.30 -4.13 -34.06
CA ILE A 606 9.84 -4.03 -34.14
C ILE A 606 9.30 -5.06 -35.11
N TYR A 607 8.43 -5.94 -34.61
CA TYR A 607 7.77 -6.98 -35.38
C TYR A 607 6.28 -6.69 -35.57
N GLY A 608 5.75 -7.07 -36.72
CA GLY A 608 4.34 -6.91 -37.07
C GLY A 608 4.07 -5.70 -37.96
N ALA A 609 2.81 -5.30 -38.08
CA ALA A 609 2.39 -4.29 -39.07
C ALA A 609 3.01 -2.89 -38.89
N CYS A 610 3.64 -2.62 -37.73
CA CYS A 610 4.25 -1.33 -37.43
C CYS A 610 5.79 -1.33 -37.49
N GLY A 611 6.41 -2.42 -37.96
CA GLY A 611 7.85 -2.55 -38.09
C GLY A 611 8.26 -3.35 -39.32
N ASP A 612 9.57 -3.46 -39.52
CA ASP A 612 10.14 -4.10 -40.72
C ASP A 612 10.38 -5.61 -40.54
N LEU A 613 10.20 -6.13 -39.32
CA LEU A 613 10.39 -7.54 -39.01
C LEU A 613 9.07 -8.31 -39.04
N ILE A 614 9.11 -9.51 -39.60
CA ILE A 614 7.93 -10.36 -39.74
C ILE A 614 7.89 -11.34 -38.58
N CYS A 615 6.80 -11.29 -37.83
CA CYS A 615 6.39 -12.37 -36.94
C CYS A 615 4.96 -12.77 -37.26
N ASP A 616 4.77 -14.01 -37.69
CA ASP A 616 3.43 -14.56 -37.88
C ASP A 616 2.86 -14.92 -36.50
N LYS A 617 1.66 -14.41 -36.19
CA LYS A 617 0.99 -14.53 -34.88
C LYS A 617 0.75 -15.99 -34.48
N TYR A 618 0.77 -16.91 -35.45
CA TYR A 618 0.57 -18.34 -35.25
C TYR A 618 1.87 -19.17 -35.22
N ASN A 619 3.04 -18.51 -35.27
CA ASN A 619 4.33 -19.18 -35.36
C ASN A 619 5.07 -19.17 -34.01
N SER A 620 5.26 -20.36 -33.41
CA SER A 620 5.98 -20.53 -32.14
C SER A 620 7.42 -20.01 -32.18
N LYS A 621 8.04 -19.94 -33.37
CA LYS A 621 9.43 -19.49 -33.54
C LYS A 621 9.68 -18.05 -33.10
N CYS A 622 8.68 -17.17 -33.18
CA CYS A 622 8.86 -15.79 -32.71
C CYS A 622 8.97 -15.72 -31.19
N PHE A 623 8.13 -16.46 -30.48
CA PHE A 623 8.18 -16.52 -29.03
C PHE A 623 9.43 -17.25 -28.55
N GLU A 624 9.90 -18.26 -29.29
CA GLU A 624 11.21 -18.87 -29.06
C GLU A 624 12.36 -17.87 -29.25
N SER A 625 12.36 -17.08 -30.34
CA SER A 625 13.38 -16.04 -30.55
C SER A 625 13.28 -14.94 -29.48
N LEU A 626 12.07 -14.53 -29.10
CA LEU A 626 11.84 -13.58 -28.00
C LEU A 626 12.47 -14.10 -26.70
N LYS A 627 12.16 -15.36 -26.36
CA LYS A 627 12.66 -16.05 -25.17
C LYS A 627 14.18 -16.25 -25.19
N ASN A 628 14.77 -16.61 -26.31
CA ASN A 628 16.18 -17.01 -26.36
C ASN A 628 17.13 -15.87 -26.69
N ASP A 629 16.69 -14.88 -27.48
CA ASP A 629 17.58 -13.88 -28.05
C ASP A 629 17.48 -12.53 -27.34
N TYR A 630 16.31 -12.15 -26.79
CA TYR A 630 16.05 -10.80 -26.28
C TYR A 630 16.04 -10.71 -24.75
N LYS A 631 16.63 -9.63 -24.23
CA LYS A 631 16.62 -9.30 -22.80
C LYS A 631 15.34 -8.64 -22.33
N PHE A 632 14.80 -7.74 -23.16
CA PHE A 632 13.65 -6.91 -22.83
C PHE A 632 12.56 -6.99 -23.91
N TYR A 633 11.31 -6.74 -23.50
CA TYR A 633 10.16 -6.68 -24.39
C TYR A 633 9.30 -5.45 -24.09
N LEU A 634 8.89 -4.69 -25.12
CA LEU A 634 7.96 -3.58 -24.92
C LEU A 634 6.52 -4.10 -24.78
N SER A 635 6.04 -4.18 -23.55
CA SER A 635 4.65 -4.51 -23.18
C SER A 635 3.80 -3.25 -23.17
N PHE A 636 3.73 -2.55 -24.31
CA PHE A 636 2.99 -1.28 -24.42
C PHE A 636 1.52 -1.51 -24.82
N GLU A 637 0.61 -1.17 -23.92
CA GLU A 637 -0.82 -1.45 -24.03
C GLU A 637 -1.59 -0.53 -24.95
N ASN A 638 -2.59 -1.07 -25.63
CA ASN A 638 -3.34 -0.33 -26.66
C ASN A 638 -4.04 0.94 -26.15
N SER A 639 -4.25 1.03 -24.83
CA SER A 639 -4.82 2.18 -24.15
C SER A 639 -4.20 2.34 -22.76
N ILE A 640 -4.16 3.59 -22.28
CA ILE A 640 -3.84 3.90 -20.89
C ILE A 640 -5.16 3.95 -20.12
N CYS A 641 -5.51 2.84 -19.48
CA CYS A 641 -6.75 2.66 -18.73
C CYS A 641 -6.47 1.93 -17.42
N GLN A 642 -7.34 2.13 -16.44
CA GLN A 642 -7.27 1.45 -15.14
C GLN A 642 -7.24 -0.07 -15.33
N ASP A 643 -6.31 -0.76 -14.67
CA ASP A 643 -6.15 -2.22 -14.70
C ASP A 643 -6.03 -2.89 -16.10
N TYR A 644 -5.90 -2.13 -17.19
CA TYR A 644 -5.81 -2.69 -18.55
C TYR A 644 -4.39 -3.21 -18.83
N ILE A 645 -4.17 -4.47 -18.44
CA ILE A 645 -2.91 -5.20 -18.58
C ILE A 645 -3.21 -6.52 -19.30
N THR A 646 -2.54 -6.76 -20.43
CA THR A 646 -2.97 -7.76 -21.41
C THR A 646 -1.98 -8.90 -21.59
N GLU A 647 -2.19 -9.72 -22.62
CA GLU A 647 -1.27 -10.77 -23.03
C GLU A 647 0.15 -10.25 -23.30
N LYS A 648 0.30 -8.96 -23.66
CA LYS A 648 1.62 -8.36 -23.93
C LYS A 648 2.53 -8.38 -22.71
N PHE A 649 1.96 -8.22 -21.52
CA PHE A 649 2.71 -8.27 -20.27
C PHE A 649 2.93 -9.72 -19.82
N PHE A 650 1.83 -10.47 -19.69
CA PHE A 650 1.88 -11.78 -19.07
C PHE A 650 2.37 -12.89 -20.00
N LEU A 651 1.77 -13.01 -21.18
CA LEU A 651 2.08 -14.09 -22.12
C LEU A 651 3.36 -13.79 -22.88
N ASN A 652 3.45 -12.61 -23.51
CA ASN A 652 4.55 -12.31 -24.40
C ASN A 652 5.86 -12.11 -23.63
N ALA A 653 5.84 -11.51 -22.43
CA ALA A 653 7.06 -11.28 -21.64
C ALA A 653 7.24 -12.29 -20.50
N LEU A 654 6.41 -12.25 -19.46
CA LEU A 654 6.67 -13.03 -18.23
C LEU A 654 6.72 -14.55 -18.48
N LYS A 655 5.76 -15.12 -19.22
CA LYS A 655 5.77 -16.56 -19.58
C LYS A 655 6.93 -16.95 -20.50
N ASN A 656 7.49 -16.01 -21.24
CA ASN A 656 8.61 -16.23 -22.15
C ASN A 656 9.97 -15.82 -21.54
N THR A 657 10.04 -15.60 -20.23
CA THR A 657 11.31 -15.30 -19.52
C THR A 657 12.06 -14.11 -20.16
N VAL A 658 11.34 -13.02 -20.39
CA VAL A 658 11.86 -11.73 -20.87
C VAL A 658 11.37 -10.64 -19.93
N VAL A 659 12.23 -9.65 -19.62
CA VAL A 659 11.85 -8.55 -18.73
C VAL A 659 10.94 -7.56 -19.48
N PRO A 660 9.67 -7.39 -19.09
CA PRO A 660 8.76 -6.45 -19.73
C PRO A 660 9.10 -5.01 -19.34
N ILE A 661 9.13 -4.13 -20.35
CA ILE A 661 9.08 -2.68 -20.19
C ILE A 661 7.63 -2.26 -20.46
N VAL A 662 6.96 -1.75 -19.45
CA VAL A 662 5.50 -1.61 -19.44
C VAL A 662 5.04 -0.16 -19.58
N MET A 663 3.94 0.02 -20.31
CA MET A 663 3.20 1.29 -20.44
C MET A 663 1.73 0.97 -20.69
N GLY A 664 0.82 1.50 -19.88
CA GLY A 664 -0.62 1.21 -20.00
C GLY A 664 -1.35 1.59 -18.71
N ALA A 665 -1.61 0.61 -17.84
CA ALA A 665 -1.95 0.89 -16.46
C ALA A 665 -0.81 1.62 -15.72
N SER A 666 -1.10 2.20 -14.56
CA SER A 666 -0.13 2.82 -13.65
C SER A 666 0.74 1.76 -12.98
N LYS A 667 1.88 2.18 -12.45
CA LYS A 667 2.78 1.30 -11.70
C LYS A 667 2.08 0.57 -10.55
N SER A 668 1.22 1.26 -9.79
CA SER A 668 0.47 0.65 -8.69
C SER A 668 -0.44 -0.50 -9.16
N GLU A 669 -1.02 -0.40 -10.35
CA GLU A 669 -1.88 -1.42 -10.95
C GLU A 669 -1.07 -2.63 -11.45
N TYR A 670 0.12 -2.39 -12.02
CA TYR A 670 1.05 -3.48 -12.37
C TYR A 670 1.56 -4.22 -11.12
N VAL A 671 1.94 -3.51 -10.05
CA VAL A 671 2.39 -4.11 -8.77
C VAL A 671 1.29 -4.96 -8.12
N ARG A 672 0.02 -4.57 -8.26
CA ARG A 672 -1.10 -5.41 -7.79
C ARG A 672 -1.29 -6.67 -8.64
N SER A 673 -0.95 -6.62 -9.92
CA SER A 673 -1.23 -7.69 -10.89
C SER A 673 -0.08 -8.71 -11.02
N ALA A 674 1.14 -8.29 -10.69
CA ALA A 674 2.35 -9.10 -10.74
C ALA A 674 3.42 -8.59 -9.75
N PRO A 675 4.44 -9.39 -9.42
CA PRO A 675 5.49 -9.03 -8.47
C PRO A 675 6.18 -7.72 -8.83
N SER A 676 6.42 -6.86 -7.85
CA SER A 676 6.95 -5.51 -8.07
C SER A 676 8.29 -5.50 -8.81
N ASN A 677 9.14 -6.50 -8.60
CA ASN A 677 10.42 -6.67 -9.27
C ASN A 677 10.36 -7.66 -10.46
N SER A 678 9.27 -7.66 -11.23
CA SER A 678 9.15 -8.48 -12.45
C SER A 678 9.05 -7.66 -13.74
N PHE A 679 9.12 -6.33 -13.67
CA PHE A 679 8.91 -5.43 -14.80
C PHE A 679 9.57 -4.07 -14.61
N ILE A 680 9.77 -3.35 -15.71
CA ILE A 680 10.32 -1.99 -15.73
C ILE A 680 9.21 -1.05 -16.18
N HIS A 681 8.75 -0.14 -15.31
CA HIS A 681 7.70 0.81 -15.68
C HIS A 681 8.31 2.08 -16.28
N VAL A 682 7.78 2.56 -17.41
CA VAL A 682 8.31 3.76 -18.08
C VAL A 682 8.28 5.03 -17.21
N ASP A 683 7.32 5.13 -16.30
CA ASP A 683 7.17 6.27 -15.37
C ASP A 683 8.22 6.29 -14.24
N ASP A 684 9.05 5.26 -14.10
CA ASP A 684 10.17 5.26 -13.13
C ASP A 684 11.35 6.13 -13.59
N PHE A 685 11.28 6.67 -14.81
CA PHE A 685 12.34 7.42 -15.44
C PHE A 685 11.86 8.84 -15.78
N ASN A 686 12.72 9.82 -15.49
CA ASN A 686 12.48 11.23 -15.80
C ASN A 686 12.64 11.55 -17.30
N SER A 687 13.19 10.61 -18.08
CA SER A 687 13.31 10.72 -19.54
C SER A 687 13.47 9.35 -20.19
N VAL A 688 13.13 9.25 -21.47
CA VAL A 688 13.34 8.03 -22.29
C VAL A 688 14.83 7.65 -22.37
N LYS A 689 15.74 8.63 -22.37
CA LYS A 689 17.18 8.38 -22.33
C LYS A 689 17.60 7.68 -21.03
N GLN A 690 17.07 8.12 -19.89
CA GLN A 690 17.39 7.51 -18.59
C GLN A 690 16.93 6.04 -18.54
N LEU A 691 15.77 5.72 -19.14
CA LEU A 691 15.34 4.33 -19.33
C LEU A 691 16.37 3.57 -20.18
N ALA A 692 16.80 4.10 -21.33
CA ALA A 692 17.80 3.44 -22.17
C ALA A 692 19.13 3.21 -21.43
N ASP A 693 19.63 4.18 -20.68
CA ASP A 693 20.84 4.06 -19.87
C ASP A 693 20.69 2.93 -18.82
N TYR A 694 19.52 2.82 -18.19
CA TYR A 694 19.22 1.74 -17.24
C TYR A 694 19.16 0.36 -17.89
N LEU A 695 18.61 0.26 -19.10
CA LEU A 695 18.58 -1.00 -19.85
C LEU A 695 20.00 -1.45 -20.26
N TYR A 696 20.90 -0.52 -20.59
CA TYR A 696 22.31 -0.85 -20.79
C TYR A 696 23.02 -1.26 -19.50
N TYR A 697 22.70 -0.63 -18.36
CA TYR A 697 23.19 -1.08 -17.06
C TYR A 697 22.80 -2.54 -16.79
N LEU A 698 21.53 -2.90 -16.99
CA LEU A 698 21.04 -4.27 -16.82
C LEU A 698 21.67 -5.24 -17.84
N ASP A 699 21.89 -4.81 -19.08
CA ASP A 699 22.58 -5.63 -20.08
C ASP A 699 24.01 -6.00 -19.65
N ASN A 700 24.73 -5.05 -19.04
CA ASN A 700 26.11 -5.22 -18.57
C ASN A 700 26.20 -5.81 -17.15
N ASN A 701 25.11 -5.83 -16.37
CA ASN A 701 25.07 -6.34 -15.02
C ASN A 701 24.13 -7.53 -14.91
N LYS A 702 24.70 -8.73 -15.05
CA LYS A 702 23.96 -10.00 -14.97
C LYS A 702 23.23 -10.18 -13.64
N THR A 703 23.83 -9.77 -12.53
CA THR A 703 23.20 -9.90 -11.21
C THR A 703 21.93 -9.06 -11.16
N ALA A 704 22.04 -7.78 -11.50
CA ALA A 704 20.89 -6.87 -11.52
C ALA A 704 19.81 -7.30 -12.53
N TYR A 705 20.18 -7.86 -13.69
CA TYR A 705 19.22 -8.42 -14.64
C TYR A 705 18.48 -9.64 -14.08
N ASN A 706 19.18 -10.56 -13.43
CA ASN A 706 18.58 -11.79 -12.91
C ASN A 706 17.67 -11.55 -11.69
N GLU A 707 17.81 -10.42 -10.99
CA GLU A 707 16.86 -9.99 -9.95
C GLU A 707 15.41 -9.96 -10.45
N TYR A 708 15.19 -9.60 -11.73
CA TYR A 708 13.86 -9.53 -12.36
C TYR A 708 13.17 -10.89 -12.56
N PHE A 709 13.85 -12.00 -12.25
CA PHE A 709 13.33 -13.36 -12.42
C PHE A 709 13.18 -14.11 -11.09
N LYS A 710 13.59 -13.52 -9.95
CA LYS A 710 13.45 -14.15 -8.61
C LYS A 710 12.01 -14.47 -8.24
N TRP A 711 11.04 -13.80 -8.86
CA TRP A 711 9.62 -14.05 -8.64
C TRP A 711 9.17 -15.46 -9.05
N HIS A 712 9.88 -16.13 -9.97
CA HIS A 712 9.59 -17.51 -10.37
C HIS A 712 9.66 -18.51 -9.19
N ASN A 713 10.40 -18.17 -8.14
CA ASN A 713 10.52 -19.00 -6.94
C ASN A 713 9.27 -18.91 -6.04
N HIS A 714 8.44 -17.89 -6.24
CA HIS A 714 7.35 -17.53 -5.32
C HIS A 714 5.97 -17.63 -5.95
N GLY A 715 5.88 -17.87 -7.27
CA GLY A 715 4.59 -18.00 -7.94
C GLY A 715 4.72 -18.24 -9.44
N THR A 716 3.57 -18.27 -10.11
CA THR A 716 3.46 -18.49 -11.55
C THR A 716 2.49 -17.52 -12.19
N VAL A 717 2.52 -17.40 -13.51
CA VAL A 717 1.52 -16.67 -14.28
C VAL A 717 0.51 -17.65 -14.83
N ASP A 718 -0.75 -17.51 -14.42
CA ASP A 718 -1.83 -18.41 -14.81
C ASP A 718 -2.93 -17.69 -15.61
N PHE A 719 -3.63 -18.45 -16.45
CA PHE A 719 -4.70 -17.99 -17.34
C PHE A 719 -6.11 -18.30 -16.80
N ASN A 720 -6.24 -18.95 -15.64
CA ASN A 720 -7.56 -19.44 -15.22
C ASN A 720 -8.25 -18.50 -14.22
N THR A 721 -9.20 -17.71 -14.73
CA THR A 721 -10.08 -16.86 -13.91
C THR A 721 -11.36 -17.58 -13.47
N PHE A 722 -11.57 -18.81 -13.93
CA PHE A 722 -12.77 -19.63 -13.68
C PHE A 722 -14.08 -18.90 -13.99
N THR A 723 -14.11 -18.08 -15.04
CA THR A 723 -15.25 -17.23 -15.40
C THR A 723 -16.55 -18.03 -15.43
N ASP A 724 -16.56 -19.21 -16.05
CA ASP A 724 -17.76 -20.03 -16.20
C ASP A 724 -18.34 -20.50 -14.86
N CYS A 725 -17.48 -21.00 -13.97
CA CYS A 725 -17.88 -21.37 -12.61
C CYS A 725 -18.44 -20.17 -11.85
N ARG A 726 -17.82 -19.00 -12.00
CA ARG A 726 -18.19 -17.78 -11.29
C ARG A 726 -19.46 -17.14 -11.86
N LEU A 727 -19.72 -17.27 -13.16
CA LEU A 727 -20.99 -16.93 -13.78
C LEU A 727 -22.12 -17.80 -13.23
N CYS A 728 -21.88 -19.10 -13.08
CA CYS A 728 -22.87 -20.00 -12.48
C CYS A 728 -23.14 -19.64 -11.01
N MET A 729 -22.09 -19.40 -10.22
CA MET A 729 -22.21 -18.93 -8.84
C MET A 729 -22.99 -17.61 -8.76
N LEU A 730 -22.67 -16.63 -9.61
CA LEU A 730 -23.39 -15.35 -9.68
C LEU A 730 -24.88 -15.56 -10.04
N ALA A 731 -25.20 -16.42 -11.00
CA ALA A 731 -26.58 -16.70 -11.40
C ALA A 731 -27.45 -17.20 -10.24
N HIS A 732 -26.85 -17.91 -9.29
CA HIS A 732 -27.49 -18.34 -8.04
C HIS A 732 -27.56 -17.24 -6.99
N GLU A 733 -26.48 -16.48 -6.83
CA GLU A 733 -26.37 -15.44 -5.81
C GLU A 733 -27.25 -14.21 -6.09
N ILE A 734 -27.65 -13.98 -7.34
CA ILE A 734 -28.61 -12.92 -7.71
C ILE A 734 -29.91 -12.99 -6.88
N ASP A 735 -30.38 -14.19 -6.57
CA ASP A 735 -31.61 -14.39 -5.79
C ASP A 735 -31.46 -13.95 -4.32
N ASN A 736 -30.21 -13.83 -3.83
CA ASN A 736 -29.89 -13.47 -2.46
C ASN A 736 -29.67 -11.95 -2.28
N LEU A 737 -29.67 -11.18 -3.36
CA LEU A 737 -29.52 -9.73 -3.29
C LEU A 737 -30.78 -9.11 -2.69
N GLU A 738 -30.64 -8.32 -1.61
CA GLU A 738 -31.81 -7.67 -0.98
C GLU A 738 -32.39 -6.55 -1.86
N ARG A 739 -31.57 -6.02 -2.78
CA ARG A 739 -31.96 -4.95 -3.71
C ARG A 739 -31.44 -5.24 -5.12
N PRO A 740 -32.21 -4.89 -6.16
CA PRO A 740 -31.73 -4.98 -7.53
C PRO A 740 -30.51 -4.06 -7.74
N TYR A 741 -29.50 -4.55 -8.46
CA TYR A 741 -28.26 -3.84 -8.77
C TYR A 741 -28.12 -3.62 -10.27
N TRP A 742 -27.76 -2.40 -10.72
CA TRP A 742 -27.50 -2.10 -12.13
C TRP A 742 -26.57 -0.89 -12.31
N TYR A 743 -26.00 -0.80 -13.51
CA TYR A 743 -25.25 0.35 -13.99
C TYR A 743 -26.20 1.34 -14.66
N GLU A 744 -26.11 2.61 -14.26
CA GLU A 744 -26.87 3.68 -14.91
C GLU A 744 -26.42 3.90 -16.36
N ASP A 745 -25.11 3.94 -16.60
CA ASP A 745 -24.51 3.89 -17.92
C ASP A 745 -23.20 3.08 -17.85
N VAL A 746 -23.23 1.88 -18.43
CA VAL A 746 -22.08 0.97 -18.38
C VAL A 746 -20.93 1.43 -19.26
N ASN A 747 -21.19 2.17 -20.34
CA ASN A 747 -20.15 2.69 -21.21
C ASN A 747 -19.44 3.85 -20.53
N GLN A 748 -20.19 4.77 -19.93
CA GLN A 748 -19.61 5.85 -19.14
C GLN A 748 -18.76 5.28 -18.00
N TRP A 749 -19.26 4.25 -17.29
CA TRP A 749 -18.47 3.58 -16.26
C TRP A 749 -17.14 3.04 -16.79
N ARG A 750 -17.13 2.39 -17.96
CA ARG A 750 -15.90 1.89 -18.59
C ARG A 750 -15.02 3.06 -19.03
N GLU A 751 -15.54 4.06 -19.74
CA GLU A 751 -14.80 5.19 -20.28
C GLU A 751 -14.02 5.95 -19.20
N ASN A 752 -14.65 6.16 -18.04
CA ASN A 752 -14.03 6.82 -16.89
C ASN A 752 -12.75 6.11 -16.42
N SER A 753 -12.61 4.81 -16.64
CA SER A 753 -11.37 4.07 -16.35
C SER A 753 -10.16 4.57 -17.16
N CYS A 754 -10.39 5.26 -18.27
CA CYS A 754 -9.37 5.79 -19.18
C CYS A 754 -9.29 7.31 -19.17
N GLU A 755 -10.05 8.00 -18.30
CA GLU A 755 -10.03 9.45 -18.17
C GLU A 755 -8.98 9.92 -17.17
N ASN A 756 -8.45 11.13 -17.37
CA ASN A 756 -7.49 11.79 -16.48
C ASN A 756 -6.24 10.96 -16.14
N ARG A 757 -5.90 10.01 -17.01
CA ARG A 757 -4.73 9.15 -16.83
C ARG A 757 -3.46 9.93 -17.17
N LYS A 758 -2.43 9.74 -16.34
CA LYS A 758 -1.09 10.31 -16.58
C LYS A 758 -0.50 9.68 -17.85
N PHE A 759 -0.03 10.52 -18.76
CA PHE A 759 0.80 10.07 -19.88
C PHE A 759 2.28 10.05 -19.47
N PRO A 760 3.05 9.06 -19.94
CA PRO A 760 4.49 8.99 -19.71
C PRO A 760 5.22 10.20 -20.32
N ILE A 761 6.32 10.59 -19.67
CA ILE A 761 7.22 11.63 -20.14
C ILE A 761 8.03 11.07 -21.31
N ILE A 762 8.01 11.76 -22.46
CA ILE A 762 8.78 11.41 -23.67
C ILE A 762 10.02 12.28 -23.74
#